data_AF-G9N9U2-F1
#
_entry.id   AF-G9N9U2-F1
#
_cell.length_a   1.000
_cell.length_b   1.000
_cell.length_c   1.000
_cell.angle_alpha   90.00
_cell.angle_beta   90.00
_cell.angle_gamma   90.00
#
_symmetry.space_group_name_H-M   'P 1'
#
loop_
_entity.id
_entity.type
_entity.pdbx_description
1 polymer ?
#
loop_
_entity_poly.entity_id
_entity_poly.type
_entity_poly.pdbx_seq_one_letter_code
_entity_poly.pdbx_strand_id
1 'polypeptide(L)'
;MVTRSRLVRVLQSPSRRMGAIGGARILPCHAIAPARCFATSVPRLLSQSQAVQHLAKLTSETYPGLTRDAKYASLTAEDVAYFKNLLGGEQAVIDGSRAGSEDDLKPFNEDWMHKYRGQSRLVLKPGSTEEVSQILRYCNDRKLAVVPQGGNTGLVGGSVPIFDEIIINMSRMNQIHSFDEVSGSLVLDAGCILEVADQYLAERGYIFPLDLGAKGSCHVGGTVATNAGGLRLLRYGSLHGNVLGMEAVLPDGTVMNDLCALRKNNTGYDLKQLFIGGEGTIGIITKLVIQCPQRSAAVNVAYFGLESYEKAQLAFREAKKQLGEILSAFELMDSRTQQIVHKIKGEERPLEGEHPFYCLIETSGSNGDHDYEKLEKFLEDVLTKEIVVDGVVAQGEGQAKALWSWRESITECIGHGGGVYKYDVSIPLAEMYSLVEDVKTRMGEAGLIGDTEEYPVSAVVGYGHMGDSNLHLNVAVRRYDAKVEEALEPFVYEWIEKRNGSISAEHGLGLAKKKYVQYSRNETVIGLMKQIKKLYDPVSPPISVVVCRLFLTLAPCHTHLRARAHTRTRPHTFKLTDAHTHTHTLTNIYIHTSIYIHIHIYIYTYACAKIDIMVGVPGKYKGCETCRRRRVKCSNERPFCQNCISSGRTCEGYERERVFITGTPETKGRVASHPKKTTPSKKPKASPSPSVKADEPESSSSSIFSGPQLFQPLTPLTSAWDDYVRLTSGAQGGTGFPALITALQTNLQSVARLEAAVGGEGGGDGSAAGLLSAIQFPPYAAAELLPVADDAFGMNAQCFVRQKATNAEHDSTESYCAFLFEHDSSGASWRLTAEQMTRLGPHYFASFPNHHFFVRVYRPVAVAPEWTTIPWDQHPKSPLDQLFDIILQLPAIFEQMDRIIHLQATLARRTQAQELLHHCLVVEAQFRQWLQEAYRGTEDHPYPFWAEELRSPGGAIPFANAYAFKDGVTGLMFVYYWMAMIPFHRCIEHIHMAIFQPVVDAYPNMWPELPPSLQIDPVHYQDGRELAANICRGLDSALDSTVQPDLLLGPMTVAMDFYRDVNAASQDGVLEILWLDGFKKRLWAKAQAVTSVLQAHKWSEVAKF
;
A
#
# COMPACT_ATOMS: atom_id res chain seq x y z
N MET A 1 72.55 3.57 23.51
CA MET A 1 73.42 2.40 23.22
C MET A 1 72.54 1.25 22.74
N VAL A 2 73.11 0.18 22.17
CA VAL A 2 72.38 -0.75 21.28
C VAL A 2 72.02 -2.09 21.93
N THR A 3 70.74 -2.46 21.82
CA THR A 3 70.20 -3.84 21.96
C THR A 3 68.96 -3.95 21.06
N ARG A 4 69.05 -4.26 19.75
CA ARG A 4 69.15 -5.61 19.16
C ARG A 4 68.09 -6.62 19.64
N SER A 5 66.91 -6.58 19.03
CA SER A 5 66.12 -7.79 18.76
C SER A 5 66.72 -8.56 17.56
N ARG A 6 66.24 -9.78 17.28
CA ARG A 6 66.79 -10.67 16.23
C ARG A 6 65.69 -11.24 15.33
N LEU A 7 65.69 -10.89 14.05
CA LEU A 7 65.14 -11.72 12.98
C LEU A 7 66.26 -12.56 12.37
N VAL A 8 66.05 -13.87 12.22
CA VAL A 8 67.05 -14.81 11.69
C VAL A 8 66.52 -15.45 10.40
N ARG A 9 67.02 -15.00 9.25
CA ARG A 9 66.83 -15.71 7.98
C ARG A 9 67.64 -17.01 7.97
N VAL A 10 67.04 -18.10 7.51
CA VAL A 10 67.76 -19.31 7.06
C VAL A 10 67.38 -19.56 5.61
N LEU A 11 68.29 -19.26 4.68
CA LEU A 11 68.14 -19.56 3.25
C LEU A 11 68.74 -20.93 2.95
N GLN A 12 67.90 -21.91 2.58
CA GLN A 12 68.35 -23.10 1.87
C GLN A 12 67.35 -23.47 0.79
N SER A 13 67.79 -23.45 -0.47
CA SER A 13 67.08 -24.06 -1.59
C SER A 13 67.47 -25.54 -1.73
N PRO A 14 66.56 -26.36 -2.26
CA PRO A 14 66.99 -27.49 -3.07
C PRO A 14 66.20 -27.58 -4.38
N SER A 15 66.88 -27.37 -5.50
CA SER A 15 66.41 -27.89 -6.79
C SER A 15 66.37 -29.43 -6.75
N ARG A 16 65.38 -30.07 -7.40
CA ARG A 16 65.64 -31.11 -8.43
C ARG A 16 64.40 -31.76 -9.08
N ARG A 17 64.52 -31.91 -10.41
CA ARG A 17 64.09 -33.04 -11.25
C ARG A 17 62.60 -33.36 -11.44
N MET A 18 62.18 -33.15 -12.68
CA MET A 18 61.19 -33.99 -13.36
C MET A 18 61.55 -35.49 -13.25
N GLY A 19 60.54 -36.34 -13.14
CA GLY A 19 60.60 -37.76 -13.45
C GLY A 19 59.35 -38.15 -14.25
N ALA A 20 59.53 -38.74 -15.44
CA ALA A 20 58.43 -39.09 -16.34
C ALA A 20 58.38 -40.60 -16.60
N ILE A 21 57.22 -41.20 -16.31
CA ILE A 21 56.69 -42.55 -16.64
C ILE A 21 55.21 -42.47 -16.21
N GLY A 22 54.21 -43.03 -16.90
CA GLY A 22 54.13 -43.71 -18.19
C GLY A 22 52.64 -43.96 -18.50
N GLY A 23 52.23 -43.84 -19.77
CA GLY A 23 50.79 -43.70 -20.10
C GLY A 23 49.97 -44.99 -20.19
N ALA A 24 48.65 -44.84 -20.03
CA ALA A 24 47.63 -45.82 -20.41
C ALA A 24 46.46 -45.09 -21.15
N ARG A 25 45.60 -45.84 -21.86
CA ARG A 25 44.64 -45.29 -22.83
C ARG A 25 43.23 -45.04 -22.29
N ILE A 26 42.58 -44.09 -22.95
CA ILE A 26 41.16 -43.72 -22.87
C ILE A 26 40.22 -44.94 -23.02
N LEU A 27 39.18 -45.00 -22.20
CA LEU A 27 37.87 -45.61 -22.50
C LEU A 27 36.75 -44.65 -22.05
N PRO A 28 35.54 -44.71 -22.64
CA PRO A 28 34.56 -43.60 -22.59
C PRO A 28 33.57 -43.66 -21.42
N CYS A 29 32.80 -42.57 -21.28
CA CYS A 29 31.84 -42.32 -20.22
C CYS A 29 30.75 -43.40 -20.04
N HIS A 30 30.36 -43.62 -18.79
CA HIS A 30 28.98 -43.93 -18.41
C HIS A 30 28.47 -42.88 -17.41
N ALA A 31 27.18 -42.56 -17.49
CA ALA A 31 26.58 -41.50 -16.69
C ALA A 31 26.49 -41.88 -15.20
N ILE A 32 26.77 -40.92 -14.32
CA ILE A 32 26.61 -41.04 -12.87
C ILE A 32 25.31 -40.34 -12.47
N ALA A 33 24.46 -41.05 -11.72
CA ALA A 33 23.20 -40.51 -11.20
C ALA A 33 23.42 -39.49 -10.07
N PRO A 34 22.49 -38.55 -9.84
CA PRO A 34 22.64 -37.52 -8.79
C PRO A 34 22.78 -38.15 -7.40
N ALA A 35 23.82 -37.73 -6.66
CA ALA A 35 24.15 -38.27 -5.36
C ALA A 35 23.24 -37.70 -4.27
N ARG A 36 22.39 -38.56 -3.68
CA ARG A 36 21.59 -38.21 -2.49
C ARG A 36 22.46 -38.18 -1.24
N CYS A 37 23.05 -37.03 -0.94
CA CYS A 37 23.87 -36.80 0.26
C CYS A 37 23.01 -36.75 1.54
N PHE A 38 22.82 -37.89 2.20
CA PHE A 38 22.25 -37.96 3.55
C PHE A 38 23.33 -37.68 4.61
N ALA A 39 23.45 -36.41 5.03
CA ALA A 39 24.31 -36.02 6.15
C ALA A 39 23.52 -36.01 7.47
N THR A 40 23.45 -37.16 8.16
CA THR A 40 22.79 -37.28 9.49
C THR A 40 23.75 -37.00 10.65
N SER A 41 24.60 -35.98 10.52
CA SER A 41 25.59 -35.60 11.52
C SER A 41 25.07 -34.50 12.44
N VAL A 42 24.66 -34.89 13.65
CA VAL A 42 24.41 -33.93 14.75
C VAL A 42 25.72 -33.15 15.03
N PRO A 43 25.67 -31.81 15.18
CA PRO A 43 26.87 -31.02 15.47
C PRO A 43 27.62 -31.50 16.72
N ARG A 44 28.94 -31.62 16.63
CA ARG A 44 29.81 -31.89 17.80
C ARG A 44 29.97 -30.63 18.65
N LEU A 45 28.96 -30.33 19.46
CA LEU A 45 29.12 -29.43 20.60
C LEU A 45 30.17 -30.01 21.55
N LEU A 46 31.25 -29.27 21.80
CA LEU A 46 32.22 -29.60 22.83
C LEU A 46 31.58 -29.35 24.21
N SER A 47 31.59 -30.38 25.06
CA SER A 47 31.16 -30.40 26.47
C SER A 47 30.20 -29.29 26.92
N GLN A 48 28.88 -29.55 26.80
CA GLN A 48 27.88 -28.76 27.52
C GLN A 48 28.18 -28.76 29.02
N SER A 49 28.50 -27.59 29.59
CA SER A 49 28.35 -27.38 31.02
C SER A 49 26.86 -27.32 31.37
N GLN A 50 26.47 -27.82 32.54
CA GLN A 50 25.06 -27.93 32.94
C GLN A 50 24.48 -26.58 33.41
N ALA A 51 24.38 -25.61 32.49
CA ALA A 51 23.48 -24.49 32.64
C ALA A 51 22.06 -24.93 32.24
N VAL A 52 21.08 -24.70 33.13
CA VAL A 52 19.67 -24.97 32.81
C VAL A 52 19.19 -23.90 31.82
N GLN A 53 19.17 -24.24 30.53
CA GLN A 53 18.63 -23.37 29.49
C GLN A 53 17.11 -23.21 29.69
N HIS A 54 16.72 -22.14 30.37
CA HIS A 54 15.36 -21.64 30.30
C HIS A 54 15.06 -21.19 28.87
N LEU A 55 14.02 -21.77 28.25
CA LEU A 55 13.50 -21.25 26.99
C LEU A 55 13.09 -19.79 27.14
N ALA A 56 13.17 -19.04 26.04
CA ALA A 56 12.63 -17.71 25.96
C ALA A 56 11.12 -17.69 26.28
N LYS A 57 10.66 -16.56 26.82
CA LYS A 57 9.23 -16.23 26.87
C LYS A 57 8.68 -16.06 25.45
N LEU A 58 7.37 -16.18 25.27
CA LEU A 58 6.79 -15.94 23.96
C LEU A 58 7.02 -14.49 23.54
N THR A 59 7.23 -14.26 22.24
CA THR A 59 7.39 -12.91 21.67
C THR A 59 6.16 -12.05 21.97
N SER A 60 4.97 -12.64 21.96
CA SER A 60 3.69 -12.02 22.32
C SER A 60 3.59 -11.59 23.80
N GLU A 61 4.14 -12.39 24.72
CA GLU A 61 4.21 -12.05 26.16
C GLU A 61 5.24 -10.96 26.44
N THR A 62 6.36 -10.99 25.70
CA THR A 62 7.50 -10.09 25.88
C THR A 62 7.22 -8.72 25.27
N TYR A 63 6.46 -8.67 24.17
CA TYR A 63 6.09 -7.45 23.46
C TYR A 63 4.56 -7.33 23.35
N PRO A 64 3.83 -7.03 24.46
CA PRO A 64 2.36 -7.05 24.51
C PRO A 64 1.66 -5.99 23.65
N GLY A 65 2.42 -5.09 23.00
CA GLY A 65 1.90 -4.21 21.94
C GLY A 65 1.76 -4.89 20.57
N LEU A 66 2.26 -6.12 20.40
CA LEU A 66 2.03 -6.95 19.22
C LEU A 66 0.73 -7.73 19.41
N THR A 67 -0.21 -7.57 18.47
CA THR A 67 -1.46 -8.33 18.43
C THR A 67 -1.50 -9.27 17.23
N ARG A 68 -2.09 -10.47 17.42
CA ARG A 68 -2.32 -11.40 16.31
C ARG A 68 -3.36 -10.78 15.38
N ASP A 69 -3.01 -10.62 14.11
CA ASP A 69 -3.91 -10.03 13.13
C ASP A 69 -5.09 -10.96 12.84
N ALA A 70 -6.31 -10.47 13.11
CA ALA A 70 -7.55 -11.24 13.03
C ALA A 70 -7.96 -11.62 11.60
N LYS A 71 -7.33 -11.03 10.57
CA LYS A 71 -7.57 -11.40 9.17
C LYS A 71 -7.01 -12.77 8.78
N TYR A 72 -6.03 -13.28 9.55
CA TYR A 72 -5.40 -14.56 9.28
C TYR A 72 -6.19 -15.70 9.95
N ALA A 73 -6.47 -16.76 9.22
CA ALA A 73 -7.11 -17.94 9.80
C ALA A 73 -6.23 -18.60 10.87
N SER A 74 -6.85 -19.36 11.78
CA SER A 74 -6.15 -20.28 12.67
C SER A 74 -6.01 -21.65 12.01
N LEU A 75 -4.88 -22.32 12.22
CA LEU A 75 -4.61 -23.65 11.68
C LEU A 75 -5.62 -24.69 12.17
N THR A 76 -6.23 -25.45 11.25
CA THR A 76 -7.16 -26.54 11.52
C THR A 76 -6.54 -27.93 11.22
N ALA A 77 -7.23 -28.99 11.64
CA ALA A 77 -6.83 -30.36 11.31
C ALA A 77 -6.91 -30.67 9.79
N GLU A 78 -7.79 -29.99 9.05
CA GLU A 78 -7.94 -30.14 7.59
C GLU A 78 -6.74 -29.52 6.86
N ASP A 79 -6.26 -28.36 7.31
CA ASP A 79 -5.04 -27.73 6.78
C ASP A 79 -3.83 -28.66 6.98
N VAL A 80 -3.67 -29.21 8.19
CA VAL A 80 -2.59 -30.17 8.50
C VAL A 80 -2.71 -31.45 7.65
N ALA A 81 -3.93 -31.94 7.41
CA ALA A 81 -4.15 -33.11 6.55
C ALA A 81 -3.82 -32.81 5.07
N TYR A 82 -4.16 -31.62 4.56
CA TYR A 82 -3.76 -31.17 3.23
C TYR A 82 -2.24 -31.19 3.07
N PHE A 83 -1.48 -30.55 3.98
CA PHE A 83 -0.03 -30.50 3.86
C PHE A 83 0.66 -31.87 3.99
N LYS A 84 0.11 -32.81 4.79
CA LYS A 84 0.59 -34.19 4.84
C LYS A 84 0.34 -34.95 3.54
N ASN A 85 -0.83 -34.76 2.92
CA ASN A 85 -1.11 -35.34 1.60
C ASN A 85 -0.23 -34.73 0.50
N LEU A 86 0.16 -33.47 0.65
CA LEU A 86 1.00 -32.72 -0.29
C LEU A 86 2.49 -33.13 -0.21
N LEU A 87 3.08 -33.11 0.99
CA LEU A 87 4.51 -33.31 1.21
C LEU A 87 4.88 -34.75 1.63
N GLY A 88 3.88 -35.58 1.92
CA GLY A 88 4.02 -36.99 2.24
C GLY A 88 4.45 -37.28 3.67
N GLY A 89 5.62 -37.91 3.81
CA GLY A 89 6.05 -38.58 5.04
C GLY A 89 6.38 -37.65 6.21
N GLU A 90 6.45 -38.22 7.42
CA GLU A 90 6.58 -37.48 8.70
C GLU A 90 7.86 -36.62 8.81
N GLN A 91 8.89 -36.88 8.00
CA GLN A 91 10.09 -36.06 7.92
C GLN A 91 9.86 -34.70 7.22
N ALA A 92 8.77 -34.57 6.45
CA ALA A 92 8.42 -33.35 5.71
C ALA A 92 7.41 -32.44 6.44
N VAL A 93 6.70 -32.96 7.46
CA VAL A 93 5.68 -32.22 8.22
C VAL A 93 5.81 -32.51 9.72
N ILE A 94 6.26 -31.54 10.50
CA ILE A 94 6.23 -31.59 11.97
C ILE A 94 4.90 -31.00 12.44
N ASP A 95 4.08 -31.83 13.08
CA ASP A 95 2.69 -31.54 13.45
C ASP A 95 2.50 -31.48 14.98
N GLY A 96 2.31 -30.26 15.48
CA GLY A 96 2.08 -29.89 16.89
C GLY A 96 0.72 -30.27 17.47
N SER A 97 0.00 -31.22 16.86
CA SER A 97 -1.18 -31.86 17.45
C SER A 97 -0.87 -33.23 18.08
N ARG A 98 0.34 -33.76 17.89
CA ARG A 98 0.78 -35.05 18.42
C ARG A 98 1.36 -34.93 19.84
N ALA A 99 1.04 -35.87 20.72
CA ALA A 99 1.66 -35.92 22.04
C ALA A 99 3.20 -36.07 21.93
N GLY A 100 3.96 -35.18 22.59
CA GLY A 100 5.42 -35.13 22.55
C GLY A 100 6.01 -34.20 21.47
N SER A 101 5.25 -33.82 20.44
CA SER A 101 5.76 -32.99 19.32
C SER A 101 6.10 -31.54 19.68
N GLU A 102 5.81 -31.09 20.90
CA GLU A 102 6.25 -29.78 21.40
C GLU A 102 7.78 -29.66 21.43
N ASP A 103 8.50 -30.74 21.71
CA ASP A 103 9.97 -30.74 21.71
C ASP A 103 10.53 -30.61 20.28
N ASP A 104 9.93 -31.29 19.30
CA ASP A 104 10.30 -31.20 17.88
C ASP A 104 10.10 -29.80 17.30
N LEU A 105 9.15 -29.02 17.84
CA LEU A 105 8.82 -27.67 17.38
C LEU A 105 9.67 -26.55 18.02
N LYS A 106 10.37 -26.81 19.13
CA LYS A 106 11.18 -25.79 19.82
C LYS A 106 12.30 -25.19 18.94
N PRO A 107 13.14 -25.96 18.23
CA PRO A 107 14.25 -25.42 17.45
C PRO A 107 13.84 -24.55 16.24
N PHE A 108 12.58 -24.64 15.83
CA PHE A 108 12.00 -23.87 14.72
C PHE A 108 11.29 -22.60 15.22
N ASN A 109 10.80 -22.59 16.46
CA ASN A 109 10.06 -21.47 17.06
C ASN A 109 10.97 -20.46 17.78
N GLU A 110 12.11 -20.86 18.33
CA GLU A 110 13.04 -20.00 19.06
C GLU A 110 14.19 -19.51 18.15
N ASP A 111 14.62 -18.25 18.29
CA ASP A 111 15.70 -17.68 17.47
C ASP A 111 17.10 -17.98 18.02
N TRP A 112 18.14 -17.78 17.18
CA TRP A 112 19.53 -18.06 17.54
C TRP A 112 20.03 -17.32 18.80
N MET A 113 19.45 -16.17 19.14
CA MET A 113 19.82 -15.42 20.35
C MET A 113 19.03 -15.80 21.60
N HIS A 114 18.08 -16.75 21.51
CA HIS A 114 17.11 -17.08 22.56
C HIS A 114 16.37 -15.83 23.11
N LYS A 115 16.04 -14.88 22.21
CA LYS A 115 15.36 -13.60 22.53
C LYS A 115 13.92 -13.56 22.00
N TYR A 116 13.65 -14.23 20.89
CA TYR A 116 12.36 -14.29 20.22
C TYR A 116 11.88 -15.73 20.13
N ARG A 117 10.62 -15.96 20.47
CA ARG A 117 10.00 -17.29 20.42
C ARG A 117 8.54 -17.24 19.98
N GLY A 118 8.25 -17.96 18.90
CA GLY A 118 6.91 -18.19 18.38
C GLY A 118 6.14 -19.30 19.09
N GLN A 119 4.90 -19.49 18.65
CA GLN A 119 3.97 -20.53 19.10
C GLN A 119 3.37 -21.31 17.89
N SER A 120 4.14 -21.43 16.81
CA SER A 120 3.73 -22.18 15.62
C SER A 120 3.62 -23.66 15.90
N ARG A 121 2.54 -24.25 15.37
CA ARG A 121 2.15 -25.65 15.56
C ARG A 121 2.46 -26.52 14.35
N LEU A 122 3.11 -25.98 13.31
CA LEU A 122 3.33 -26.68 12.05
C LEU A 122 4.63 -26.20 11.38
N VAL A 123 5.56 -27.13 11.14
CA VAL A 123 6.72 -26.92 10.28
C VAL A 123 6.56 -27.75 9.01
N LEU A 124 6.51 -27.08 7.87
CA LEU A 124 6.52 -27.67 6.54
C LEU A 124 7.93 -27.62 5.98
N LYS A 125 8.43 -28.75 5.47
CA LYS A 125 9.74 -28.85 4.81
C LYS A 125 9.54 -29.28 3.37
N PRO A 126 9.28 -28.36 2.41
CA PRO A 126 9.16 -28.70 1.01
C PRO A 126 10.49 -29.18 0.42
N GLY A 127 10.41 -30.05 -0.59
CA GLY A 127 11.54 -30.61 -1.34
C GLY A 127 11.59 -30.19 -2.82
N SER A 128 10.66 -29.36 -3.28
CA SER A 128 10.69 -28.77 -4.63
C SER A 128 9.97 -27.40 -4.68
N THR A 129 10.20 -26.65 -5.76
CA THR A 129 9.56 -25.36 -6.01
C THR A 129 8.05 -25.50 -6.19
N GLU A 130 7.59 -26.61 -6.74
CA GLU A 130 6.18 -26.96 -6.91
C GLU A 130 5.50 -27.24 -5.55
N GLU A 131 6.19 -27.95 -4.64
CA GLU A 131 5.73 -28.10 -3.25
C GLU A 131 5.58 -26.72 -2.57
N VAL A 132 6.53 -25.79 -2.75
CA VAL A 132 6.44 -24.40 -2.22
C VAL A 132 5.28 -23.62 -2.85
N SER A 133 5.10 -23.71 -4.18
CA SER A 133 3.99 -23.09 -4.93
C SER A 133 2.63 -23.55 -4.40
N GLN A 134 2.47 -24.85 -4.16
CA GLN A 134 1.22 -25.42 -3.68
C GLN A 134 0.96 -25.07 -2.21
N ILE A 135 2.00 -25.04 -1.35
CA ILE A 135 1.89 -24.54 0.03
C ILE A 135 1.43 -23.07 0.03
N LEU A 136 2.13 -22.18 -0.67
CA LEU A 136 1.84 -20.74 -0.62
C LEU A 136 0.45 -20.42 -1.17
N ARG A 137 0.04 -21.04 -2.29
CA ARG A 137 -1.33 -20.89 -2.82
C ARG A 137 -2.38 -21.29 -1.78
N TYR A 138 -2.24 -22.45 -1.16
CA TYR A 138 -3.18 -22.91 -0.14
C TYR A 138 -3.21 -21.97 1.08
N CYS A 139 -2.04 -21.50 1.53
CA CYS A 139 -1.95 -20.51 2.61
C CYS A 139 -2.60 -19.18 2.25
N ASN A 140 -2.45 -18.69 1.02
CA ASN A 140 -3.10 -17.48 0.53
C ASN A 140 -4.62 -17.63 0.48
N ASP A 141 -5.12 -18.70 -0.15
CA ASP A 141 -6.56 -18.99 -0.25
C ASP A 141 -7.23 -19.14 1.13
N ARG A 142 -6.51 -19.74 2.10
CA ARG A 142 -6.96 -19.94 3.49
C ARG A 142 -6.64 -18.75 4.41
N LYS A 143 -5.88 -17.76 3.95
CA LYS A 143 -5.29 -16.67 4.75
C LYS A 143 -4.50 -17.17 5.97
N LEU A 144 -3.74 -18.24 5.82
CA LEU A 144 -2.80 -18.73 6.83
C LEU A 144 -1.48 -17.95 6.69
N ALA A 145 -1.03 -17.32 7.78
CA ALA A 145 0.25 -16.62 7.80
C ALA A 145 1.43 -17.61 7.78
N VAL A 146 2.52 -17.24 7.11
CA VAL A 146 3.72 -18.09 6.92
C VAL A 146 5.01 -17.37 7.29
N VAL A 147 6.00 -18.12 7.76
CA VAL A 147 7.38 -17.66 7.99
C VAL A 147 8.36 -18.54 7.21
N PRO A 148 9.04 -18.01 6.18
CA PRO A 148 10.11 -18.73 5.48
C PRO A 148 11.35 -18.86 6.38
N GLN A 149 11.95 -20.05 6.43
CA GLN A 149 13.07 -20.32 7.33
C GLN A 149 14.20 -21.11 6.64
N GLY A 150 15.42 -20.57 6.73
CA GLY A 150 16.66 -21.29 6.39
C GLY A 150 17.19 -22.07 7.59
N GLY A 151 18.50 -21.97 7.85
CA GLY A 151 19.16 -22.56 9.03
C GLY A 151 18.91 -21.84 10.37
N ASN A 152 17.92 -20.95 10.45
CA ASN A 152 17.54 -20.18 11.64
C ASN A 152 18.68 -19.38 12.35
N THR A 153 19.66 -18.88 11.59
CA THR A 153 20.83 -18.13 12.10
C THR A 153 20.66 -16.60 12.09
N GLY A 154 19.43 -16.08 12.08
CA GLY A 154 19.14 -14.65 11.92
C GLY A 154 19.09 -13.89 13.25
N LEU A 155 19.75 -12.73 13.35
CA LEU A 155 19.95 -11.98 14.61
C LEU A 155 18.94 -10.85 14.87
N VAL A 156 17.80 -10.86 14.19
CA VAL A 156 16.77 -9.79 14.25
C VAL A 156 15.35 -10.31 14.48
N GLY A 157 15.19 -11.60 14.81
CA GLY A 157 13.87 -12.23 15.00
C GLY A 157 13.02 -12.34 13.73
N GLY A 158 13.65 -12.28 12.54
CA GLY A 158 12.96 -12.41 11.25
C GLY A 158 12.78 -13.86 10.77
N SER A 159 13.51 -14.82 11.36
CA SER A 159 13.47 -16.24 10.97
C SER A 159 12.50 -17.09 11.79
N VAL A 160 11.73 -16.51 12.70
CA VAL A 160 10.82 -17.21 13.62
C VAL A 160 9.43 -16.57 13.68
N PRO A 161 8.37 -17.33 14.06
CA PRO A 161 7.03 -16.80 14.23
C PRO A 161 6.93 -15.78 15.38
N ILE A 162 5.94 -14.89 15.30
CA ILE A 162 5.54 -14.01 16.41
C ILE A 162 4.39 -14.65 17.19
N PHE A 163 3.51 -15.32 16.47
CA PHE A 163 2.34 -16.05 16.93
C PHE A 163 2.39 -17.49 16.36
N ASP A 164 1.33 -17.92 15.69
CA ASP A 164 1.08 -19.26 15.18
C ASP A 164 1.35 -19.40 13.65
N GLU A 165 2.16 -18.52 13.06
CA GLU A 165 2.48 -18.56 11.63
C GLU A 165 3.14 -19.89 11.22
N ILE A 166 2.74 -20.47 10.08
CA ILE A 166 3.26 -21.76 9.60
C ILE A 166 4.71 -21.59 9.15
N ILE A 167 5.62 -22.40 9.69
CA ILE A 167 7.04 -22.32 9.34
C ILE A 167 7.28 -23.12 8.07
N ILE A 168 7.81 -22.48 7.02
CA ILE A 168 8.24 -23.14 5.77
C ILE A 168 9.76 -23.22 5.79
N ASN A 169 10.29 -24.35 6.25
CA ASN A 169 11.71 -24.57 6.45
C ASN A 169 12.36 -25.26 5.24
N MET A 170 13.33 -24.58 4.61
CA MET A 170 13.87 -24.96 3.30
C MET A 170 14.87 -26.13 3.31
N SER A 171 15.12 -26.78 4.45
CA SER A 171 16.18 -27.81 4.61
C SER A 171 16.09 -29.04 3.70
N ARG A 172 14.91 -29.33 3.12
CA ARG A 172 14.73 -30.42 2.14
C ARG A 172 15.06 -30.02 0.69
N MET A 173 15.14 -28.73 0.37
CA MET A 173 15.63 -28.21 -0.92
C MET A 173 17.12 -27.88 -0.78
N ASN A 174 17.99 -28.87 -0.94
CA ASN A 174 19.42 -28.75 -0.61
C ASN A 174 20.36 -29.32 -1.70
N GLN A 175 19.89 -29.42 -2.94
CA GLN A 175 20.67 -29.96 -4.05
C GLN A 175 21.50 -28.89 -4.78
N ILE A 176 22.74 -29.23 -5.13
CA ILE A 176 23.53 -28.49 -6.11
C ILE A 176 23.21 -29.11 -7.48
N HIS A 177 22.68 -28.30 -8.40
CA HIS A 177 22.17 -28.76 -9.71
C HIS A 177 23.25 -28.80 -10.78
N SER A 178 24.08 -27.76 -10.85
CA SER A 178 25.18 -27.68 -11.80
C SER A 178 26.24 -26.66 -11.37
N PHE A 179 27.46 -26.85 -11.87
CA PHE A 179 28.52 -25.87 -11.83
C PHE A 179 29.21 -25.82 -13.19
N ASP A 180 29.40 -24.61 -13.73
CA ASP A 180 30.21 -24.39 -14.93
C ASP A 180 31.60 -23.88 -14.55
N GLU A 181 32.60 -24.75 -14.68
CA GLU A 181 34.01 -24.48 -14.41
C GLU A 181 34.63 -23.44 -15.39
N VAL A 182 33.94 -23.05 -16.47
CA VAL A 182 34.41 -22.01 -17.40
C VAL A 182 33.93 -20.61 -16.98
N SER A 183 32.66 -20.45 -16.61
CA SER A 183 32.13 -19.16 -16.13
C SER A 183 32.25 -18.96 -14.61
N GLY A 184 32.48 -20.03 -13.85
CA GLY A 184 32.38 -20.02 -12.38
C GLY A 184 30.94 -19.89 -11.88
N SER A 185 29.94 -20.33 -12.66
CA SER A 185 28.52 -20.19 -12.31
C SER A 185 27.99 -21.45 -11.60
N LEU A 186 27.44 -21.28 -10.39
CA LEU A 186 26.86 -22.33 -9.56
C LEU A 186 25.34 -22.23 -9.49
N VAL A 187 24.62 -23.30 -9.83
CA VAL A 187 23.16 -23.41 -9.69
C VAL A 187 22.83 -24.36 -8.54
N LEU A 188 22.08 -23.90 -7.55
CA LEU A 188 21.76 -24.65 -6.34
C LEU A 188 20.41 -24.26 -5.71
N ASP A 189 19.86 -25.16 -4.90
CA ASP A 189 18.66 -24.88 -4.10
C ASP A 189 18.94 -23.87 -2.97
N ALA A 190 17.90 -23.13 -2.59
CA ALA A 190 17.94 -22.13 -1.53
C ALA A 190 18.25 -22.68 -0.11
N GLY A 191 18.03 -23.97 0.13
CA GLY A 191 18.32 -24.64 1.40
C GLY A 191 19.69 -25.32 1.48
N CYS A 192 20.56 -25.17 0.48
CA CYS A 192 21.95 -25.60 0.60
C CYS A 192 22.67 -24.82 1.72
N ILE A 193 23.42 -25.52 2.57
CA ILE A 193 24.26 -24.92 3.62
C ILE A 193 25.48 -24.25 2.97
N LEU A 194 25.85 -23.05 3.41
CA LEU A 194 26.93 -22.24 2.84
C LEU A 194 28.28 -22.98 2.84
N GLU A 195 28.65 -23.61 3.96
CA GLU A 195 29.88 -24.39 4.07
C GLU A 195 29.92 -25.58 3.08
N VAL A 196 28.78 -26.27 2.87
CA VAL A 196 28.69 -27.38 1.90
C VAL A 196 28.87 -26.87 0.47
N ALA A 197 28.36 -25.68 0.16
CA ALA A 197 28.57 -25.02 -1.13
C ALA A 197 30.04 -24.61 -1.33
N ASP A 198 30.72 -24.02 -0.32
CA ASP A 198 32.15 -23.69 -0.45
C ASP A 198 33.03 -24.93 -0.54
N GLN A 199 32.74 -26.01 0.21
CA GLN A 199 33.46 -27.27 0.12
C GLN A 199 33.35 -27.91 -1.28
N TYR A 200 32.14 -27.91 -1.87
CA TYR A 200 31.93 -28.35 -3.26
C TYR A 200 32.72 -27.50 -4.26
N LEU A 201 32.81 -26.19 -4.05
CA LEU A 201 33.62 -25.30 -4.90
C LEU A 201 35.13 -25.50 -4.67
N ALA A 202 35.56 -25.83 -3.45
CA ALA A 202 36.96 -26.04 -3.07
C ALA A 202 37.60 -27.19 -3.87
N GLU A 203 36.89 -28.31 -4.03
CA GLU A 203 37.31 -29.46 -4.87
C GLU A 203 37.63 -29.05 -6.32
N ARG A 204 37.00 -27.97 -6.81
CA ARG A 204 37.08 -27.48 -8.19
C ARG A 204 37.97 -26.24 -8.35
N GLY A 205 38.60 -25.79 -7.27
CA GLY A 205 39.45 -24.59 -7.30
C GLY A 205 38.68 -23.26 -7.28
N TYR A 206 37.45 -23.24 -6.75
CA TYR A 206 36.60 -22.06 -6.60
C TYR A 206 36.26 -21.79 -5.13
N ILE A 207 35.74 -20.60 -4.83
CA ILE A 207 35.17 -20.20 -3.53
C ILE A 207 33.73 -19.71 -3.70
N PHE A 208 32.95 -19.79 -2.63
CA PHE A 208 31.72 -19.00 -2.55
C PHE A 208 32.07 -17.52 -2.32
N PRO A 209 31.37 -16.54 -2.94
CA PRO A 209 31.70 -15.10 -2.83
C PRO A 209 31.44 -14.49 -1.44
N LEU A 210 31.02 -15.27 -0.45
CA LEU A 210 30.61 -14.87 0.89
C LEU A 210 31.18 -15.88 1.90
N ASP A 211 31.74 -15.38 3.02
CA ASP A 211 32.16 -16.19 4.17
C ASP A 211 31.77 -15.46 5.47
N LEU A 212 31.20 -16.18 6.44
CA LEU A 212 30.69 -15.63 7.71
C LEU A 212 30.65 -16.72 8.79
N GLY A 213 30.69 -16.32 10.08
CA GLY A 213 30.88 -17.27 11.19
C GLY A 213 29.82 -18.40 11.28
N ALA A 214 28.60 -18.17 10.81
CA ALA A 214 27.52 -19.16 10.80
C ALA A 214 27.55 -20.13 9.59
N LYS A 215 28.64 -20.20 8.82
CA LYS A 215 28.77 -20.94 7.54
C LYS A 215 28.32 -22.41 7.58
N GLY A 216 28.56 -23.11 8.70
CA GLY A 216 28.15 -24.51 8.90
C GLY A 216 26.65 -24.75 9.14
N SER A 217 25.85 -23.68 9.28
CA SER A 217 24.40 -23.78 9.52
C SER A 217 23.57 -22.87 8.62
N CYS A 218 24.07 -21.71 8.18
CA CYS A 218 23.27 -20.80 7.36
C CYS A 218 23.01 -21.40 5.96
N HIS A 219 21.80 -21.18 5.44
CA HIS A 219 21.41 -21.62 4.10
C HIS A 219 21.61 -20.47 3.10
N VAL A 220 22.03 -20.78 1.87
CA VAL A 220 22.38 -19.78 0.84
C VAL A 220 21.18 -18.89 0.45
N GLY A 221 19.97 -19.45 0.40
CA GLY A 221 18.74 -18.66 0.22
C GLY A 221 18.45 -17.71 1.39
N GLY A 222 18.84 -18.09 2.61
CA GLY A 222 18.78 -17.23 3.79
C GLY A 222 19.77 -16.08 3.71
N THR A 223 21.04 -16.35 3.36
CA THR A 223 22.06 -15.29 3.20
C THR A 223 21.71 -14.31 2.09
N VAL A 224 21.09 -14.78 0.99
CA VAL A 224 20.57 -13.90 -0.06
C VAL A 224 19.35 -13.10 0.42
N ALA A 225 18.39 -13.73 1.10
CA ALA A 225 17.21 -13.05 1.64
C ALA A 225 17.55 -11.95 2.66
N THR A 226 18.67 -12.04 3.39
CA THR A 226 19.15 -10.97 4.29
C THR A 226 20.17 -10.02 3.66
N ASN A 227 20.66 -10.29 2.44
CA ASN A 227 21.85 -9.65 1.85
C ASN A 227 23.06 -9.64 2.82
N ALA A 228 23.41 -10.82 3.34
CA ALA A 228 24.51 -10.98 4.30
C ALA A 228 25.86 -10.46 3.74
N GLY A 229 26.66 -9.81 4.61
CA GLY A 229 27.89 -9.13 4.24
C GLY A 229 29.13 -10.02 4.39
N GLY A 230 29.53 -10.28 5.63
CA GLY A 230 30.60 -11.22 5.97
C GLY A 230 32.04 -10.77 5.66
N LEU A 231 32.97 -11.64 6.05
CA LEU A 231 34.42 -11.37 6.24
C LEU A 231 35.19 -10.98 4.97
N ARG A 232 34.60 -11.17 3.78
CA ARG A 232 35.25 -10.94 2.48
C ARG A 232 34.47 -10.01 1.53
N LEU A 233 33.44 -9.30 2.03
CA LEU A 233 32.66 -8.34 1.23
C LEU A 233 33.53 -7.25 0.61
N LEU A 234 34.60 -6.83 1.30
CA LEU A 234 35.61 -5.89 0.80
C LEU A 234 36.18 -6.25 -0.59
N ARG A 235 36.23 -7.55 -0.93
CA ARG A 235 36.85 -8.06 -2.16
C ARG A 235 35.86 -8.59 -3.18
N TYR A 236 34.81 -9.29 -2.74
CA TYR A 236 33.85 -9.90 -3.66
C TYR A 236 32.53 -9.11 -3.78
N GLY A 237 32.28 -8.15 -2.88
CA GLY A 237 31.10 -7.29 -2.89
C GLY A 237 29.83 -7.98 -2.41
N SER A 238 28.74 -7.20 -2.31
CA SER A 238 27.42 -7.68 -1.90
C SER A 238 26.87 -8.76 -2.86
N LEU A 239 25.99 -9.61 -2.33
CA LEU A 239 25.22 -10.60 -3.08
C LEU A 239 24.40 -9.98 -4.23
N HIS A 240 24.01 -8.70 -4.16
CA HIS A 240 23.39 -7.95 -5.28
C HIS A 240 24.22 -8.00 -6.59
N GLY A 241 25.55 -8.13 -6.50
CA GLY A 241 26.45 -8.22 -7.65
C GLY A 241 26.92 -9.64 -8.02
N ASN A 242 26.65 -10.63 -7.14
CA ASN A 242 27.12 -12.02 -7.27
C ASN A 242 25.99 -13.03 -7.54
N VAL A 243 24.75 -12.75 -7.13
CA VAL A 243 23.57 -13.48 -7.62
C VAL A 243 23.37 -13.09 -9.09
N LEU A 244 23.42 -14.06 -9.99
CA LEU A 244 23.19 -13.87 -11.43
C LEU A 244 21.70 -14.01 -11.78
N GLY A 245 21.06 -15.03 -11.19
CA GLY A 245 19.67 -15.40 -11.42
C GLY A 245 19.02 -16.06 -10.19
N MET A 246 17.70 -16.19 -10.20
CA MET A 246 16.89 -16.63 -9.06
C MET A 246 15.60 -17.32 -9.50
N GLU A 247 15.16 -18.32 -8.74
CA GLU A 247 13.79 -18.83 -8.76
C GLU A 247 13.14 -18.56 -7.40
N ALA A 248 12.03 -17.85 -7.39
CA ALA A 248 11.29 -17.51 -6.19
C ALA A 248 9.78 -17.69 -6.38
N VAL A 249 9.09 -18.07 -5.31
CA VAL A 249 7.64 -18.29 -5.31
C VAL A 249 6.96 -17.15 -4.57
N LEU A 250 6.01 -16.51 -5.25
CA LEU A 250 5.21 -15.40 -4.73
C LEU A 250 4.13 -15.92 -3.74
N PRO A 251 3.56 -15.04 -2.89
CA PRO A 251 2.54 -15.42 -1.90
C PRO A 251 1.30 -16.15 -2.45
N ASP A 252 0.89 -15.87 -3.68
CA ASP A 252 -0.22 -16.55 -4.40
C ASP A 252 0.16 -17.95 -4.94
N GLY A 253 1.42 -18.36 -4.74
CA GLY A 253 2.03 -19.57 -5.29
C GLY A 253 2.54 -19.41 -6.72
N THR A 254 2.56 -18.21 -7.32
CA THR A 254 3.13 -18.00 -8.65
C THR A 254 4.65 -18.13 -8.62
N VAL A 255 5.22 -18.94 -9.52
CA VAL A 255 6.67 -19.15 -9.62
C VAL A 255 7.28 -18.10 -10.57
N MET A 256 8.12 -17.23 -10.03
CA MET A 256 9.01 -16.37 -10.80
C MET A 256 10.34 -17.12 -11.00
N ASN A 257 10.67 -17.45 -12.26
CA ASN A 257 11.92 -18.10 -12.62
C ASN A 257 12.71 -17.20 -13.60
N ASP A 258 13.80 -16.65 -13.09
CA ASP A 258 14.87 -16.00 -13.85
C ASP A 258 16.21 -16.65 -13.45
N LEU A 259 16.33 -17.98 -13.60
CA LEU A 259 17.57 -18.73 -13.37
C LEU A 259 18.60 -18.51 -14.49
N CYS A 260 18.85 -17.24 -14.81
CA CYS A 260 19.79 -16.81 -15.83
C CYS A 260 21.24 -16.90 -15.31
N ALA A 261 22.04 -17.78 -15.94
CA ALA A 261 23.46 -17.92 -15.64
C ALA A 261 24.36 -16.89 -16.38
N LEU A 262 23.77 -15.92 -17.07
CA LEU A 262 24.53 -14.91 -17.81
C LEU A 262 25.13 -13.86 -16.87
N ARG A 263 26.43 -13.58 -16.99
CA ARG A 263 27.11 -12.53 -16.20
C ARG A 263 26.54 -11.11 -16.46
N LYS A 264 25.85 -10.91 -17.58
CA LYS A 264 25.12 -9.69 -17.94
C LYS A 264 23.79 -10.07 -18.58
N ASN A 265 22.69 -9.60 -18.00
CA ASN A 265 21.36 -9.66 -18.61
C ASN A 265 20.66 -8.31 -18.40
N ASN A 266 20.19 -7.68 -19.48
CA ASN A 266 19.64 -6.32 -19.47
C ASN A 266 18.24 -6.27 -20.12
N THR A 267 17.53 -7.39 -20.21
CA THR A 267 16.23 -7.53 -20.90
C THR A 267 15.03 -7.11 -20.05
N GLY A 268 15.12 -5.98 -19.33
CA GLY A 268 14.05 -5.47 -18.47
C GLY A 268 14.57 -4.95 -17.13
N TYR A 269 13.68 -4.95 -16.13
CA TYR A 269 14.04 -4.65 -14.73
C TYR A 269 14.72 -5.86 -14.08
N ASP A 270 15.73 -5.62 -13.24
CA ASP A 270 16.44 -6.68 -12.53
C ASP A 270 15.65 -7.14 -11.28
N LEU A 271 14.56 -7.87 -11.50
CA LEU A 271 13.56 -8.20 -10.48
C LEU A 271 14.11 -8.97 -9.27
N LYS A 272 15.14 -9.80 -9.47
CA LYS A 272 15.77 -10.56 -8.36
C LYS A 272 16.31 -9.63 -7.27
N GLN A 273 16.72 -8.41 -7.60
CA GLN A 273 17.25 -7.42 -6.65
C GLN A 273 16.24 -7.01 -5.57
N LEU A 274 14.93 -7.21 -5.79
CA LEU A 274 13.89 -6.96 -4.80
C LEU A 274 13.83 -8.04 -3.70
N PHE A 275 14.30 -9.26 -4.01
CA PHE A 275 14.31 -10.41 -3.09
C PHE A 275 15.62 -10.50 -2.29
N ILE A 276 16.73 -10.00 -2.85
CA ILE A 276 18.01 -9.87 -2.15
C ILE A 276 17.86 -8.80 -1.06
N GLY A 277 17.97 -9.17 0.21
CA GLY A 277 17.61 -8.30 1.34
C GLY A 277 16.10 -8.13 1.57
N GLY A 278 15.26 -8.92 0.90
CA GLY A 278 13.80 -8.87 1.04
C GLY A 278 13.23 -9.63 2.25
N GLU A 279 14.07 -10.32 3.02
CA GLU A 279 13.76 -11.03 4.28
C GLU A 279 12.54 -11.98 4.19
N GLY A 280 12.34 -12.61 3.02
CA GLY A 280 11.19 -13.49 2.75
C GLY A 280 9.84 -12.76 2.66
N THR A 281 9.81 -11.42 2.76
CA THR A 281 8.58 -10.64 2.90
C THR A 281 7.79 -10.46 1.60
N ILE A 282 8.36 -10.76 0.44
CA ILE A 282 7.69 -10.65 -0.88
C ILE A 282 7.63 -11.98 -1.66
N GLY A 283 8.05 -13.08 -1.02
CA GLY A 283 8.10 -14.42 -1.63
C GLY A 283 9.25 -15.26 -1.08
N ILE A 284 9.26 -16.55 -1.40
CA ILE A 284 10.24 -17.52 -0.94
C ILE A 284 11.24 -17.83 -2.06
N ILE A 285 12.53 -17.57 -1.83
CA ILE A 285 13.61 -18.00 -2.72
C ILE A 285 13.72 -19.52 -2.67
N THR A 286 13.77 -20.18 -3.84
CA THR A 286 13.76 -21.65 -3.97
C THR A 286 15.00 -22.20 -4.67
N LYS A 287 15.49 -21.53 -5.72
CA LYS A 287 16.80 -21.80 -6.35
C LYS A 287 17.53 -20.51 -6.68
N LEU A 288 18.85 -20.60 -6.82
CA LEU A 288 19.75 -19.48 -7.08
C LEU A 288 20.79 -19.84 -8.14
N VAL A 289 21.27 -18.83 -8.86
CA VAL A 289 22.49 -18.90 -9.67
C VAL A 289 23.50 -17.90 -9.11
N ILE A 290 24.66 -18.38 -8.68
CA ILE A 290 25.71 -17.59 -8.00
C ILE A 290 26.98 -17.55 -8.85
N GLN A 291 27.60 -16.38 -8.96
CA GLN A 291 28.95 -16.21 -9.47
C GLN A 291 29.96 -16.57 -8.37
N CYS A 292 30.71 -17.63 -8.58
CA CYS A 292 31.79 -18.08 -7.69
C CYS A 292 33.14 -17.55 -8.20
N PRO A 293 33.92 -16.82 -7.37
CA PRO A 293 35.30 -16.48 -7.70
C PRO A 293 36.21 -17.71 -7.69
N GLN A 294 37.31 -17.66 -8.46
CA GLN A 294 38.35 -18.68 -8.39
C GLN A 294 39.06 -18.61 -7.02
N ARG A 295 39.37 -19.76 -6.43
CA ARG A 295 40.10 -19.86 -5.15
C ARG A 295 41.52 -19.36 -5.37
N SER A 296 41.95 -18.40 -4.57
CA SER A 296 43.27 -17.79 -4.68
C SER A 296 44.38 -18.81 -4.39
N ALA A 297 45.45 -18.78 -5.19
CA ALA A 297 46.58 -19.70 -5.09
C ALA A 297 47.54 -19.33 -3.95
N ALA A 298 47.52 -18.06 -3.53
CA ALA A 298 48.18 -17.59 -2.32
C ALA A 298 47.17 -16.87 -1.43
N VAL A 299 47.22 -17.16 -0.13
CA VAL A 299 46.46 -16.48 0.92
C VAL A 299 47.40 -16.22 2.09
N ASN A 300 47.48 -14.97 2.54
CA ASN A 300 48.27 -14.57 3.69
C ASN A 300 47.34 -13.95 4.74
N VAL A 301 47.57 -14.27 6.03
CA VAL A 301 46.88 -13.63 7.16
C VAL A 301 47.92 -13.01 8.07
N ALA A 302 47.69 -11.77 8.47
CA ALA A 302 48.55 -11.06 9.42
C ALA A 302 47.71 -10.29 10.44
N TYR A 303 48.25 -10.13 11.65
CA TYR A 303 47.54 -9.64 12.83
C TYR A 303 48.42 -8.64 13.59
N PHE A 304 47.85 -7.49 13.96
CA PHE A 304 48.60 -6.29 14.35
C PHE A 304 48.05 -5.63 15.62
N GLY A 305 48.94 -5.05 16.43
CA GLY A 305 48.63 -4.21 17.58
C GLY A 305 48.83 -2.73 17.28
N LEU A 306 47.88 -1.87 17.68
CA LEU A 306 47.88 -0.44 17.37
C LEU A 306 47.47 0.41 18.59
N GLU A 307 48.05 1.61 18.69
CA GLU A 307 47.88 2.51 19.84
C GLU A 307 46.52 3.24 19.86
N SER A 308 45.91 3.48 18.70
CA SER A 308 44.71 4.31 18.60
C SER A 308 43.85 3.99 17.37
N TYR A 309 42.63 4.53 17.33
CA TYR A 309 41.73 4.34 16.19
C TYR A 309 42.22 5.09 14.93
N GLU A 310 42.88 6.23 15.10
CA GLU A 310 43.53 6.99 14.02
C GLU A 310 44.66 6.17 13.40
N LYS A 311 45.43 5.44 14.21
CA LYS A 311 46.46 4.51 13.73
C LYS A 311 45.85 3.38 12.90
N ALA A 312 44.69 2.84 13.29
CA ALA A 312 43.93 1.87 12.47
C ALA A 312 43.44 2.47 11.14
N GLN A 313 42.94 3.71 11.12
CA GLN A 313 42.58 4.41 9.89
C GLN A 313 43.79 4.62 8.96
N LEU A 314 44.96 4.94 9.50
CA LEU A 314 46.22 5.05 8.75
C LEU A 314 46.66 3.69 8.18
N ALA A 315 46.61 2.62 8.99
CA ALA A 315 46.92 1.27 8.55
C ALA A 315 46.00 0.81 7.40
N PHE A 316 44.68 1.05 7.50
CA PHE A 316 43.73 0.73 6.43
C PHE A 316 43.97 1.56 5.15
N ARG A 317 44.36 2.84 5.29
CA ARG A 317 44.72 3.69 4.15
C ARG A 317 45.96 3.16 3.41
N GLU A 318 47.02 2.81 4.14
CA GLU A 318 48.24 2.27 3.53
C GLU A 318 48.02 0.85 2.98
N ALA A 319 47.22 0.00 3.64
CA ALA A 319 46.87 -1.34 3.16
C ALA A 319 46.19 -1.28 1.77
N LYS A 320 45.16 -0.43 1.62
CA LYS A 320 44.49 -0.21 0.32
C LYS A 320 45.42 0.35 -0.76
N LYS A 321 46.43 1.12 -0.38
CA LYS A 321 47.39 1.76 -1.30
C LYS A 321 48.52 0.82 -1.73
N GLN A 322 48.96 -0.09 -0.87
CA GLN A 322 50.17 -0.91 -1.07
C GLN A 322 49.86 -2.37 -1.40
N LEU A 323 48.86 -2.95 -0.75
CA LEU A 323 48.36 -4.30 -1.08
C LEU A 323 47.44 -4.22 -2.31
N GLY A 324 46.53 -3.23 -2.33
CA GLY A 324 45.67 -2.97 -3.49
C GLY A 324 44.71 -4.13 -3.78
N GLU A 325 44.76 -4.66 -5.00
CA GLU A 325 43.82 -5.65 -5.53
C GLU A 325 43.85 -7.03 -4.86
N ILE A 326 44.92 -7.34 -4.10
CA ILE A 326 45.03 -8.61 -3.38
C ILE A 326 44.43 -8.57 -1.98
N LEU A 327 44.08 -7.40 -1.44
CA LEU A 327 43.41 -7.30 -0.14
C LEU A 327 42.08 -8.08 -0.17
N SER A 328 41.81 -8.91 0.84
CA SER A 328 40.56 -9.69 0.95
C SER A 328 39.77 -9.45 2.23
N ALA A 329 40.43 -9.11 3.34
CA ALA A 329 39.77 -8.67 4.57
C ALA A 329 40.59 -7.58 5.29
N PHE A 330 39.90 -6.70 6.02
CA PHE A 330 40.50 -5.80 7.00
C PHE A 330 39.53 -5.62 8.17
N GLU A 331 39.83 -6.28 9.29
CA GLU A 331 38.96 -6.41 10.45
C GLU A 331 39.55 -5.68 11.66
N LEU A 332 38.75 -4.81 12.29
CA LEU A 332 39.11 -4.06 13.50
C LEU A 332 38.57 -4.75 14.75
N MET A 333 39.34 -4.75 15.84
CA MET A 333 38.95 -5.27 17.15
C MET A 333 39.51 -4.36 18.26
N ASP A 334 38.70 -3.98 19.25
CA ASP A 334 39.21 -3.24 20.42
C ASP A 334 39.87 -4.17 21.46
N SER A 335 40.63 -3.57 22.39
CA SER A 335 41.31 -4.30 23.47
C SER A 335 40.38 -5.13 24.36
N ARG A 336 39.17 -4.64 24.65
CA ARG A 336 38.23 -5.30 25.55
C ARG A 336 37.59 -6.54 24.89
N THR A 337 37.38 -6.55 23.57
CA THR A 337 37.03 -7.79 22.84
C THR A 337 38.11 -8.85 23.02
N GLN A 338 39.38 -8.49 22.86
CA GLN A 338 40.51 -9.44 22.92
C GLN A 338 40.78 -9.90 24.36
N GLN A 339 40.58 -9.04 25.37
CA GLN A 339 40.56 -9.45 26.78
C GLN A 339 39.45 -10.49 27.06
N ILE A 340 38.24 -10.31 26.51
CA ILE A 340 37.12 -11.25 26.67
C ILE A 340 37.40 -12.57 25.95
N VAL A 341 37.85 -12.54 24.69
CA VAL A 341 38.23 -13.75 23.93
C VAL A 341 39.33 -14.54 24.65
N HIS A 342 40.40 -13.88 25.09
CA HIS A 342 41.48 -14.52 25.85
C HIS A 342 40.95 -15.19 27.14
N LYS A 343 40.09 -14.49 27.90
CA LYS A 343 39.50 -15.00 29.14
C LYS A 343 38.60 -16.23 28.93
N ILE A 344 37.88 -16.29 27.81
CA ILE A 344 36.94 -17.39 27.51
C ILE A 344 37.64 -18.58 26.84
N LYS A 345 38.53 -18.34 25.87
CA LYS A 345 39.27 -19.41 25.18
C LYS A 345 40.39 -20.01 26.02
N GLY A 346 41.01 -19.22 26.91
CA GLY A 346 42.19 -19.64 27.68
C GLY A 346 43.47 -19.80 26.87
N GLU A 347 43.48 -19.35 25.60
CA GLU A 347 44.61 -19.43 24.68
C GLU A 347 45.61 -18.28 24.87
N GLU A 348 46.89 -18.54 24.57
CA GLU A 348 47.92 -17.51 24.46
C GLU A 348 47.60 -16.55 23.31
N ARG A 349 47.87 -15.25 23.51
CA ARG A 349 47.53 -14.20 22.55
C ARG A 349 48.47 -14.22 21.34
N PRO A 350 48.05 -13.72 20.16
CA PRO A 350 48.89 -13.66 18.97
C PRO A 350 50.11 -12.72 19.05
N LEU A 351 50.13 -11.77 20.00
CA LEU A 351 51.12 -10.70 20.16
C LEU A 351 51.52 -10.55 21.63
N GLU A 352 52.69 -9.95 21.90
CA GLU A 352 53.16 -9.74 23.28
C GLU A 352 52.53 -8.47 23.91
N GLY A 353 51.70 -8.64 24.94
CA GLY A 353 51.17 -7.56 25.77
C GLY A 353 49.68 -7.24 25.58
N GLU A 354 49.32 -5.96 25.74
CA GLU A 354 47.99 -5.43 25.42
C GLU A 354 48.12 -4.19 24.53
N HIS A 355 47.39 -4.14 23.43
CA HIS A 355 47.24 -2.95 22.59
C HIS A 355 45.80 -2.40 22.68
N PRO A 356 45.58 -1.08 22.63
CA PRO A 356 44.24 -0.48 22.60
C PRO A 356 43.37 -0.97 21.44
N PHE A 357 43.97 -1.19 20.27
CA PHE A 357 43.31 -1.73 19.08
C PHE A 357 44.13 -2.84 18.44
N TYR A 358 43.43 -3.71 17.71
CA TYR A 358 44.02 -4.75 16.89
C TYR A 358 43.39 -4.74 15.49
N CYS A 359 44.18 -5.11 14.49
CA CYS A 359 43.70 -5.31 13.12
C CYS A 359 44.13 -6.68 12.59
N LEU A 360 43.20 -7.41 11.96
CA LEU A 360 43.50 -8.60 11.14
C LEU A 360 43.38 -8.21 9.66
N ILE A 361 44.40 -8.55 8.87
CA ILE A 361 44.41 -8.37 7.41
C ILE A 361 44.56 -9.72 6.74
N GLU A 362 43.72 -9.98 5.73
CA GLU A 362 43.90 -11.10 4.81
C GLU A 362 44.23 -10.55 3.41
N THR A 363 45.22 -11.15 2.75
CA THR A 363 45.40 -11.01 1.29
C THR A 363 45.13 -12.34 0.61
N SER A 364 44.53 -12.28 -0.58
CA SER A 364 44.20 -13.42 -1.44
C SER A 364 44.56 -13.05 -2.89
N GLY A 365 45.47 -13.79 -3.51
CA GLY A 365 45.97 -13.50 -4.86
C GLY A 365 46.44 -14.73 -5.64
N SER A 366 47.11 -14.47 -6.76
CA SER A 366 47.47 -15.49 -7.76
C SER A 366 48.96 -15.86 -7.78
N ASN A 367 49.80 -15.17 -7.00
CA ASN A 367 51.25 -15.40 -6.99
C ASN A 367 51.82 -15.12 -5.60
N GLY A 368 52.25 -16.18 -4.89
CA GLY A 368 52.74 -16.06 -3.52
C GLY A 368 53.94 -15.14 -3.36
N ASP A 369 54.87 -15.09 -4.33
CA ASP A 369 56.06 -14.25 -4.25
C ASP A 369 55.69 -12.75 -4.33
N HIS A 370 54.83 -12.36 -5.28
CA HIS A 370 54.33 -10.99 -5.41
C HIS A 370 53.43 -10.58 -4.23
N ASP A 371 52.57 -11.49 -3.77
CA ASP A 371 51.62 -11.23 -2.70
C ASP A 371 52.34 -11.06 -1.35
N TYR A 372 53.39 -11.86 -1.13
CA TYR A 372 54.28 -11.73 0.03
C TYR A 372 55.20 -10.51 -0.08
N GLU A 373 55.76 -10.18 -1.26
CA GLU A 373 56.58 -8.96 -1.44
C GLU A 373 55.77 -7.68 -1.17
N LYS A 374 54.50 -7.64 -1.60
CA LYS A 374 53.55 -6.58 -1.23
C LYS A 374 53.33 -6.50 0.27
N LEU A 375 53.16 -7.64 0.94
CA LEU A 375 52.94 -7.71 2.38
C LEU A 375 54.19 -7.30 3.18
N GLU A 376 55.38 -7.80 2.84
CA GLU A 376 56.67 -7.45 3.49
C GLU A 376 56.93 -5.94 3.40
N LYS A 377 56.68 -5.30 2.25
CA LYS A 377 56.81 -3.84 2.08
C LYS A 377 55.78 -3.05 2.88
N PHE A 378 54.52 -3.49 2.89
CA PHE A 378 53.48 -2.86 3.70
C PHE A 378 53.83 -2.92 5.20
N LEU A 379 54.32 -4.08 5.67
CA LEU A 379 54.77 -4.29 7.05
C LEU A 379 55.95 -3.38 7.40
N GLU A 380 56.99 -3.35 6.57
CA GLU A 380 58.16 -2.48 6.76
C GLU A 380 57.73 -0.99 6.84
N ASP A 381 56.82 -0.56 5.97
CA ASP A 381 56.31 0.81 5.91
C ASP A 381 55.45 1.21 7.12
N VAL A 382 54.52 0.35 7.59
CA VAL A 382 53.67 0.67 8.77
C VAL A 382 54.42 0.55 10.10
N LEU A 383 55.43 -0.32 10.20
CA LEU A 383 56.30 -0.40 11.38
C LEU A 383 57.28 0.79 11.42
N THR A 384 57.90 1.15 10.28
CA THR A 384 58.85 2.28 10.19
C THR A 384 58.19 3.63 10.44
N LYS A 385 56.89 3.75 10.15
CA LYS A 385 56.07 4.95 10.44
C LYS A 385 55.42 4.93 11.83
N GLU A 386 55.71 3.94 12.66
CA GLU A 386 55.10 3.76 13.98
C GLU A 386 53.56 3.74 13.93
N ILE A 387 52.98 3.22 12.83
CA ILE A 387 51.52 3.05 12.65
C ILE A 387 51.06 1.76 13.35
N VAL A 388 51.88 0.72 13.28
CA VAL A 388 51.71 -0.55 13.99
C VAL A 388 52.80 -0.67 15.05
N VAL A 389 52.48 -1.24 16.22
CA VAL A 389 53.41 -1.43 17.34
C VAL A 389 54.07 -2.81 17.30
N ASP A 390 53.26 -3.86 17.11
CA ASP A 390 53.69 -5.26 17.00
C ASP A 390 52.82 -5.98 15.95
N GLY A 391 53.34 -7.06 15.35
CA GLY A 391 52.68 -7.74 14.25
C GLY A 391 53.21 -9.14 13.95
N VAL A 392 52.28 -10.07 13.73
CA VAL A 392 52.57 -11.46 13.36
C VAL A 392 51.96 -11.80 11.99
N VAL A 393 52.71 -12.54 11.17
CA VAL A 393 52.26 -13.08 9.88
C VAL A 393 52.17 -14.60 9.98
N ALA A 394 51.06 -15.18 9.54
CA ALA A 394 50.87 -16.63 9.54
C ALA A 394 51.87 -17.34 8.62
N GLN A 395 52.62 -18.28 9.17
CA GLN A 395 53.60 -19.10 8.43
C GLN A 395 52.96 -20.32 7.74
N GLY A 396 51.63 -20.42 7.75
CA GLY A 396 50.88 -21.51 7.14
C GLY A 396 49.40 -21.54 7.58
N GLU A 397 48.61 -22.38 6.92
CA GLU A 397 47.14 -22.42 7.04
C GLU A 397 46.64 -22.62 8.49
N GLY A 398 47.32 -23.47 9.28
CA GLY A 398 46.97 -23.70 10.68
C GLY A 398 47.10 -22.44 11.55
N GLN A 399 48.15 -21.65 11.33
CA GLN A 399 48.33 -20.37 12.04
C GLN A 399 47.37 -19.30 11.50
N ALA A 400 47.09 -19.29 10.20
CA ALA A 400 46.10 -18.39 9.60
C ALA A 400 44.69 -18.61 10.19
N LYS A 401 44.28 -19.88 10.36
CA LYS A 401 43.05 -20.29 11.04
C LYS A 401 43.07 -19.90 12.53
N ALA A 402 44.20 -20.06 13.22
CA ALA A 402 44.34 -19.64 14.61
C ALA A 402 44.12 -18.12 14.75
N LEU A 403 44.77 -17.29 13.92
CA LEU A 403 44.57 -15.83 13.90
C LEU A 403 43.12 -15.45 13.58
N TRP A 404 42.52 -16.05 12.54
CA TRP A 404 41.11 -15.81 12.21
C TRP A 404 40.16 -16.14 13.37
N SER A 405 40.45 -17.17 14.17
CA SER A 405 39.59 -17.54 15.30
C SER A 405 39.44 -16.44 16.37
N TRP A 406 40.46 -15.58 16.57
CA TRP A 406 40.39 -14.44 17.50
C TRP A 406 39.43 -13.33 17.02
N ARG A 407 39.07 -13.33 15.73
CA ARG A 407 38.06 -12.44 15.12
C ARG A 407 36.70 -13.12 14.97
N GLU A 408 36.67 -14.40 14.59
CA GLU A 408 35.41 -15.14 14.41
C GLU A 408 34.71 -15.45 15.75
N SER A 409 35.44 -15.80 16.81
CA SER A 409 34.83 -16.22 18.09
C SER A 409 34.29 -15.08 18.96
N ILE A 410 34.51 -13.80 18.59
CA ILE A 410 34.14 -12.63 19.41
C ILE A 410 32.64 -12.64 19.75
N THR A 411 31.78 -12.92 18.77
CA THR A 411 30.33 -12.91 18.92
C THR A 411 29.83 -13.92 19.96
N GLU A 412 30.50 -15.08 20.05
CA GLU A 412 30.26 -16.15 21.03
C GLU A 412 30.87 -15.80 22.39
N CYS A 413 32.14 -15.40 22.43
CA CYS A 413 32.87 -15.08 23.66
C CYS A 413 32.21 -13.95 24.47
N ILE A 414 31.62 -12.95 23.81
CA ILE A 414 30.85 -11.89 24.49
C ILE A 414 29.55 -12.45 25.09
N GLY A 415 28.92 -13.44 24.45
CA GLY A 415 27.67 -14.08 24.91
C GLY A 415 27.80 -14.81 26.25
N HIS A 416 28.98 -15.37 26.55
CA HIS A 416 29.27 -16.02 27.84
C HIS A 416 29.12 -15.10 29.07
N GLY A 417 29.02 -13.78 28.89
CA GLY A 417 28.78 -12.82 29.97
C GLY A 417 27.37 -12.86 30.58
N GLY A 418 26.39 -13.46 29.90
CA GLY A 418 25.00 -13.62 30.36
C GLY A 418 23.97 -13.16 29.32
N GLY A 419 24.17 -11.97 28.75
CA GLY A 419 23.35 -11.41 27.66
C GLY A 419 24.08 -10.30 26.91
N VAL A 420 23.56 -9.90 25.74
CA VAL A 420 24.21 -8.87 24.91
C VAL A 420 23.17 -8.03 24.18
N TYR A 421 23.24 -6.70 24.28
CA TYR A 421 22.57 -5.80 23.35
C TYR A 421 23.48 -5.64 22.12
N LYS A 422 22.99 -6.04 20.94
CA LYS A 422 23.77 -6.10 19.70
C LYS A 422 23.30 -5.06 18.69
N TYR A 423 24.22 -4.23 18.23
CA TYR A 423 24.02 -3.26 17.16
C TYR A 423 25.04 -3.55 16.05
N ASP A 424 24.54 -3.54 14.82
CA ASP A 424 25.26 -3.82 13.57
C ASP A 424 24.92 -2.64 12.66
N VAL A 425 25.92 -1.81 12.35
CA VAL A 425 25.68 -0.42 11.90
C VAL A 425 26.72 0.04 10.89
N SER A 426 26.29 0.66 9.80
CA SER A 426 27.18 1.30 8.81
C SER A 426 27.31 2.78 9.12
N ILE A 427 28.51 3.25 9.45
CA ILE A 427 28.76 4.63 9.89
C ILE A 427 30.08 5.17 9.31
N PRO A 428 30.26 6.50 9.16
CA PRO A 428 31.45 7.06 8.51
C PRO A 428 32.76 6.64 9.19
N LEU A 429 33.72 6.11 8.41
CA LEU A 429 34.99 5.57 8.92
C LEU A 429 35.78 6.54 9.81
N ALA A 430 35.67 7.86 9.60
CA ALA A 430 36.34 8.85 10.43
C ALA A 430 35.88 8.81 11.91
N GLU A 431 34.63 8.44 12.16
CA GLU A 431 33.96 8.45 13.47
C GLU A 431 33.51 7.06 13.94
N MET A 432 33.83 5.98 13.21
CA MET A 432 33.24 4.65 13.42
C MET A 432 33.36 4.18 14.88
N TYR A 433 34.55 4.29 15.49
CA TYR A 433 34.75 3.86 16.87
C TYR A 433 34.22 4.87 17.92
N SER A 434 33.94 6.12 17.54
CA SER A 434 33.43 7.15 18.47
C SER A 434 32.08 6.76 19.10
N LEU A 435 31.24 6.02 18.38
CA LEU A 435 29.99 5.45 18.93
C LEU A 435 30.23 4.54 20.14
N VAL A 436 31.34 3.78 20.16
CA VAL A 436 31.68 2.85 21.24
C VAL A 436 32.02 3.63 22.52
N GLU A 437 32.84 4.68 22.40
CA GLU A 437 33.23 5.53 23.52
C GLU A 437 32.09 6.43 24.00
N ASP A 438 31.22 6.93 23.11
CA ASP A 438 30.01 7.68 23.48
C ASP A 438 29.00 6.81 24.25
N VAL A 439 28.77 5.56 23.80
CA VAL A 439 27.91 4.60 24.50
C VAL A 439 28.51 4.20 25.85
N LYS A 440 29.81 3.93 25.91
CA LYS A 440 30.56 3.62 27.14
C LYS A 440 30.51 4.75 28.16
N THR A 441 30.67 6.00 27.71
CA THR A 441 30.51 7.21 28.53
C THR A 441 29.09 7.29 29.09
N ARG A 442 28.07 7.13 28.23
CA ARG A 442 26.66 7.18 28.63
C ARG A 442 26.24 6.05 29.59
N MET A 443 26.79 4.84 29.47
CA MET A 443 26.58 3.77 30.46
C MET A 443 27.22 4.13 31.82
N GLY A 444 28.35 4.85 31.81
CA GLY A 444 29.02 5.36 33.00
C GLY A 444 28.21 6.46 33.70
N GLU A 445 27.75 7.47 32.95
CA GLU A 445 26.88 8.54 33.45
C GLU A 445 25.57 8.01 34.04
N ALA A 446 25.00 6.96 33.44
CA ALA A 446 23.80 6.29 33.94
C ALA A 446 24.05 5.38 35.16
N GLY A 447 25.31 5.14 35.54
CA GLY A 447 25.68 4.24 36.64
C GLY A 447 25.37 2.77 36.35
N LEU A 448 25.39 2.34 35.08
CA LEU A 448 24.96 1.00 34.64
C LEU A 448 26.11 0.04 34.34
N ILE A 449 27.36 0.52 34.27
CA ILE A 449 28.56 -0.27 33.93
C ILE A 449 29.56 -0.35 35.08
N GLY A 450 30.11 -1.55 35.30
CA GLY A 450 31.18 -1.80 36.26
C GLY A 450 31.53 -3.28 36.42
N ASP A 451 32.61 -3.57 37.15
CA ASP A 451 33.15 -4.94 37.29
C ASP A 451 32.46 -5.79 38.38
N THR A 452 31.59 -5.21 39.22
CA THR A 452 30.78 -5.95 40.23
C THR A 452 29.40 -6.37 39.72
N GLU A 453 28.78 -7.35 40.38
CA GLU A 453 27.43 -7.86 40.07
C GLU A 453 26.29 -6.84 40.25
N GLU A 454 26.55 -5.74 40.95
CA GLU A 454 25.61 -4.62 41.09
C GLU A 454 25.27 -4.02 39.72
N TYR A 455 26.27 -3.86 38.84
CA TYR A 455 26.12 -3.27 37.53
C TYR A 455 25.60 -4.28 36.49
N PRO A 456 24.50 -3.98 35.76
CA PRO A 456 24.04 -4.87 34.70
C PRO A 456 25.04 -4.98 33.54
N VAL A 457 25.73 -3.90 33.16
CA VAL A 457 26.73 -3.89 32.07
C VAL A 457 28.12 -4.28 32.58
N SER A 458 28.79 -5.18 31.86
CA SER A 458 30.15 -5.67 32.15
C SER A 458 31.19 -5.22 31.11
N ALA A 459 30.75 -4.87 29.89
CA ALA A 459 31.57 -4.21 28.88
C ALA A 459 30.69 -3.51 27.82
N VAL A 460 31.22 -2.42 27.25
CA VAL A 460 30.83 -1.89 25.94
C VAL A 460 32.02 -2.12 25.02
N VAL A 461 31.81 -2.72 23.85
CA VAL A 461 32.87 -3.09 22.91
C VAL A 461 32.47 -2.86 21.44
N GLY A 462 33.46 -2.66 20.58
CA GLY A 462 33.33 -2.53 19.14
C GLY A 462 34.40 -3.33 18.38
N TYR A 463 33.95 -3.99 17.33
CA TYR A 463 34.76 -4.72 16.35
C TYR A 463 34.04 -4.71 15.01
N GLY A 464 34.68 -5.15 13.93
CA GLY A 464 33.99 -5.37 12.66
C GLY A 464 34.80 -5.01 11.42
N HIS A 465 34.06 -4.76 10.34
CA HIS A 465 34.55 -4.74 8.97
C HIS A 465 34.94 -3.31 8.58
N MET A 466 36.18 -2.93 8.92
CA MET A 466 36.69 -1.61 8.55
C MET A 466 36.82 -1.43 7.03
N GLY A 467 36.83 -2.54 6.28
CA GLY A 467 36.76 -2.59 4.82
C GLY A 467 35.56 -1.86 4.21
N ASP A 468 34.36 -2.06 4.77
CA ASP A 468 33.08 -1.56 4.25
C ASP A 468 32.37 -0.56 5.18
N SER A 469 32.95 -0.30 6.37
CA SER A 469 32.45 0.62 7.41
C SER A 469 31.35 0.04 8.32
N ASN A 470 31.24 -1.29 8.45
CA ASN A 470 30.36 -1.92 9.44
C ASN A 470 31.01 -2.07 10.83
N LEU A 471 30.32 -1.57 11.87
CA LEU A 471 30.65 -1.76 13.28
C LEU A 471 29.64 -2.69 13.97
N HIS A 472 30.16 -3.74 14.61
CA HIS A 472 29.44 -4.59 15.57
C HIS A 472 29.58 -4.03 17.00
N LEU A 473 28.83 -2.98 17.31
CA LEU A 473 28.73 -2.45 18.68
C LEU A 473 27.98 -3.47 19.56
N ASN A 474 28.64 -3.97 20.61
CA ASN A 474 28.06 -4.93 21.55
C ASN A 474 28.14 -4.38 22.98
N VAL A 475 27.01 -4.37 23.69
CA VAL A 475 26.94 -4.06 25.12
C VAL A 475 26.70 -5.36 25.87
N ALA A 476 27.76 -5.88 26.48
CA ALA A 476 27.76 -7.12 27.25
C ALA A 476 27.15 -6.88 28.63
N VAL A 477 26.19 -7.72 29.02
CA VAL A 477 25.47 -7.60 30.29
C VAL A 477 25.44 -8.93 31.06
N ARG A 478 25.49 -8.82 32.38
CA ARG A 478 25.27 -9.96 33.31
C ARG A 478 23.81 -10.42 33.31
N ARG A 479 22.91 -9.48 33.02
CA ARG A 479 21.45 -9.63 32.95
C ARG A 479 20.87 -8.56 32.02
N TYR A 480 19.83 -8.88 31.27
CA TYR A 480 19.04 -7.85 30.59
C TYR A 480 18.35 -6.96 31.62
N ASP A 481 18.36 -5.64 31.40
CA ASP A 481 17.85 -4.63 32.33
C ASP A 481 17.20 -3.49 31.54
N ALA A 482 15.95 -3.15 31.87
CA ALA A 482 15.19 -2.14 31.14
C ALA A 482 15.87 -0.76 31.12
N LYS A 483 16.67 -0.43 32.15
CA LYS A 483 17.43 0.83 32.19
C LYS A 483 18.56 0.87 31.17
N VAL A 484 19.14 -0.29 30.85
CA VAL A 484 20.17 -0.41 29.80
C VAL A 484 19.54 -0.24 28.43
N GLU A 485 18.36 -0.83 28.21
CA GLU A 485 17.60 -0.65 26.96
C GLU A 485 17.16 0.82 26.78
N GLU A 486 16.62 1.47 27.81
CA GLU A 486 16.25 2.90 27.81
C GLU A 486 17.46 3.85 27.65
N ALA A 487 18.63 3.46 28.17
CA ALA A 487 19.85 4.24 27.99
C ALA A 487 20.41 4.11 26.55
N LEU A 488 20.21 2.96 25.88
CA LEU A 488 20.71 2.69 24.52
C LEU A 488 19.74 3.10 23.41
N GLU A 489 18.43 2.92 23.61
CA GLU A 489 17.40 3.16 22.60
C GLU A 489 16.47 4.31 23.07
N PRO A 490 16.36 5.43 22.32
CA PRO A 490 16.76 5.62 20.92
C PRO A 490 18.20 6.13 20.69
N PHE A 491 18.99 6.40 21.74
CA PHE A 491 20.28 7.10 21.66
C PHE A 491 21.22 6.61 20.54
N VAL A 492 21.44 5.29 20.42
CA VAL A 492 22.30 4.69 19.39
C VAL A 492 21.76 4.99 17.99
N TYR A 493 20.45 4.90 17.77
CA TYR A 493 19.85 5.16 16.46
C TYR A 493 19.86 6.64 16.08
N GLU A 494 19.63 7.54 17.05
CA GLU A 494 19.78 8.98 16.82
C GLU A 494 21.23 9.39 16.52
N TRP A 495 22.22 8.71 17.13
CA TRP A 495 23.64 8.96 16.88
C TRP A 495 24.02 8.64 15.42
N ILE A 496 23.41 7.58 14.88
CA ILE A 496 23.59 7.08 13.51
C ILE A 496 22.85 7.98 12.50
N GLU A 497 21.61 8.38 12.80
CA GLU A 497 20.80 9.30 11.98
C GLU A 497 21.53 10.63 11.74
N LYS A 498 22.10 11.22 12.80
CA LYS A 498 22.88 12.48 12.75
C LYS A 498 24.10 12.40 11.82
N ARG A 499 24.49 11.20 11.38
CA ARG A 499 25.63 10.92 10.49
C ARG A 499 25.23 10.28 9.16
N ASN A 500 23.92 10.20 8.87
CA ASN A 500 23.35 9.53 7.69
C ASN A 500 23.75 8.04 7.58
N GLY A 501 23.98 7.37 8.71
CA GLY A 501 24.38 5.97 8.75
C GLY A 501 23.22 4.97 8.63
N SER A 502 23.56 3.69 8.53
CA SER A 502 22.58 2.59 8.55
C SER A 502 22.49 1.96 9.93
N ILE A 503 21.29 1.83 10.49
CA ILE A 503 21.03 1.07 11.72
C ILE A 503 21.09 -0.45 11.56
N SER A 504 21.28 -0.93 10.33
CA SER A 504 21.57 -2.33 9.99
C SER A 504 22.48 -2.38 8.78
N ALA A 505 23.63 -3.04 8.90
CA ALA A 505 24.58 -3.18 7.80
C ALA A 505 24.37 -4.51 7.07
N GLU A 506 24.31 -5.62 7.81
CA GLU A 506 24.15 -6.97 7.25
C GLU A 506 23.09 -7.84 7.94
N HIS A 507 22.65 -7.52 9.17
CA HIS A 507 21.72 -8.39 9.90
C HIS A 507 20.23 -8.24 9.52
N GLY A 508 19.88 -7.37 8.58
CA GLY A 508 18.48 -7.11 8.19
C GLY A 508 17.68 -6.29 9.23
N LEU A 509 16.37 -6.16 9.06
CA LEU A 509 15.48 -5.42 9.97
C LEU A 509 14.69 -6.33 10.91
N GLY A 510 14.17 -7.46 10.40
CA GLY A 510 13.37 -8.44 11.11
C GLY A 510 12.22 -7.84 11.92
N LEU A 511 11.97 -8.43 13.10
CA LEU A 511 11.11 -7.83 14.10
C LEU A 511 11.83 -6.73 14.89
N ALA A 512 13.12 -6.93 15.18
CA ALA A 512 13.90 -6.11 16.10
C ALA A 512 14.02 -4.64 15.68
N LYS A 513 14.44 -4.37 14.44
CA LYS A 513 14.77 -3.02 13.95
C LYS A 513 13.65 -2.36 13.13
N LYS A 514 12.56 -3.09 12.83
CA LYS A 514 11.40 -2.59 12.04
C LYS A 514 10.79 -1.28 12.57
N LYS A 515 10.76 -1.08 13.89
CA LYS A 515 10.27 0.15 14.56
C LYS A 515 11.24 1.34 14.49
N TYR A 516 12.43 1.15 13.91
CA TYR A 516 13.53 2.11 13.90
C TYR A 516 14.03 2.47 12.49
N VAL A 517 13.49 1.85 11.44
CA VAL A 517 13.94 2.05 10.04
C VAL A 517 13.97 3.52 9.59
N GLN A 518 13.15 4.39 10.19
CA GLN A 518 13.15 5.83 9.95
C GLN A 518 14.50 6.52 10.20
N TYR A 519 15.31 6.04 11.16
CA TYR A 519 16.63 6.61 11.50
C TYR A 519 17.67 6.44 10.38
N SER A 520 17.36 5.68 9.31
CA SER A 520 18.21 5.51 8.12
C SER A 520 17.47 5.66 6.79
N ARG A 521 16.14 5.83 6.79
CA ARG A 521 15.30 5.86 5.58
C ARG A 521 14.15 6.86 5.75
N ASN A 522 14.00 7.80 4.83
CA ASN A 522 12.91 8.77 4.86
C ASN A 522 11.53 8.13 4.56
N GLU A 523 10.46 8.88 4.82
CA GLU A 523 9.08 8.43 4.62
C GLU A 523 8.79 7.99 3.17
N THR A 524 9.41 8.62 2.18
CA THR A 524 9.25 8.25 0.75
C THR A 524 9.79 6.86 0.45
N VAL A 525 11.01 6.54 0.90
CA VAL A 525 11.61 5.21 0.68
C VAL A 525 10.84 4.14 1.44
N ILE A 526 10.44 4.41 2.68
CA ILE A 526 9.58 3.52 3.47
C ILE A 526 8.19 3.36 2.81
N GLY A 527 7.68 4.40 2.17
CA GLY A 527 6.44 4.39 1.39
C GLY A 527 6.53 3.48 0.18
N LEU A 528 7.62 3.54 -0.59
CA LEU A 528 7.89 2.66 -1.73
C LEU A 528 8.05 1.20 -1.29
N MET A 529 8.78 0.92 -0.20
CA MET A 529 8.86 -0.43 0.39
C MET A 529 7.47 -0.98 0.75
N LYS A 530 6.60 -0.15 1.34
CA LYS A 530 5.20 -0.52 1.65
C LYS A 530 4.35 -0.73 0.40
N GLN A 531 4.61 -0.03 -0.70
CA GLN A 531 3.92 -0.24 -1.98
C GLN A 531 4.36 -1.56 -2.64
N ILE A 532 5.67 -1.85 -2.67
CA ILE A 532 6.21 -3.11 -3.20
C ILE A 532 5.67 -4.31 -2.38
N LYS A 533 5.70 -4.22 -1.04
CA LYS A 533 5.09 -5.25 -0.17
C LYS A 533 3.61 -5.47 -0.47
N LYS A 534 2.83 -4.41 -0.70
CA LYS A 534 1.40 -4.52 -1.07
C LYS A 534 1.15 -5.07 -2.49
N LEU A 535 2.11 -4.91 -3.41
CA LEU A 535 2.02 -5.43 -4.77
C LEU A 535 2.34 -6.93 -4.82
N TYR A 536 3.34 -7.37 -4.06
CA TYR A 536 3.80 -8.77 -4.03
C TYR A 536 3.03 -9.63 -3.02
N ASP A 537 2.72 -9.08 -1.84
CA ASP A 537 1.81 -9.67 -0.85
C ASP A 537 0.59 -8.76 -0.65
N PRO A 538 -0.35 -8.75 -1.61
CA PRO A 538 -1.66 -8.15 -1.42
C PRO A 538 -2.47 -9.00 -0.43
N VAL A 539 -2.21 -8.82 0.87
CA VAL A 539 -3.12 -9.18 1.96
C VAL A 539 -4.49 -8.61 1.60
N SER A 540 -5.38 -9.47 1.10
CA SER A 540 -6.30 -9.08 0.02
C SER A 540 -7.17 -7.89 0.40
N PRO A 541 -6.91 -6.69 -0.16
CA PRO A 541 -7.87 -5.60 -0.03
C PRO A 541 -9.05 -5.91 -0.97
N PRO A 542 -10.30 -5.80 -0.51
CA PRO A 542 -11.43 -5.71 -1.43
C PRO A 542 -11.30 -4.47 -2.34
N ILE A 543 -12.10 -4.41 -3.40
CA ILE A 543 -12.04 -3.36 -4.44
C ILE A 543 -12.47 -1.99 -3.87
N SER A 544 -13.03 -1.96 -2.66
CA SER A 544 -13.35 -0.81 -1.80
C SER A 544 -12.32 0.33 -1.70
N VAL A 545 -11.06 0.13 -2.12
CA VAL A 545 -10.10 1.23 -2.34
C VAL A 545 -10.66 2.28 -3.32
N VAL A 546 -11.47 1.86 -4.31
CA VAL A 546 -12.22 2.75 -5.20
C VAL A 546 -13.36 3.47 -4.45
N VAL A 547 -14.09 2.77 -3.59
CA VAL A 547 -15.23 3.30 -2.82
C VAL A 547 -14.79 4.41 -1.86
N CYS A 548 -13.65 4.24 -1.18
CA CYS A 548 -13.07 5.31 -0.37
C CYS A 548 -12.71 6.56 -1.19
N ARG A 549 -12.21 6.41 -2.43
CA ARG A 549 -11.92 7.58 -3.28
C ARG A 549 -13.19 8.30 -3.72
N LEU A 550 -14.21 7.57 -4.17
CA LEU A 550 -15.45 8.14 -4.71
C LEU A 550 -16.15 9.09 -3.72
N PHE A 551 -16.18 8.72 -2.43
CA PHE A 551 -16.72 9.59 -1.37
C PHE A 551 -15.75 10.69 -0.90
N LEU A 552 -14.45 10.43 -0.82
CA LEU A 552 -13.47 11.45 -0.43
C LEU A 552 -13.24 12.53 -1.51
N THR A 553 -13.75 12.34 -2.72
CA THR A 553 -13.87 13.37 -3.76
C THR A 553 -15.24 14.07 -3.81
N LEU A 554 -16.22 13.66 -2.99
CA LEU A 554 -17.53 14.31 -2.85
C LEU A 554 -17.67 15.14 -1.57
N ALA A 555 -16.85 14.87 -0.56
CA ALA A 555 -16.62 15.76 0.57
C ALA A 555 -15.37 16.65 0.31
N PRO A 556 -15.28 17.87 0.88
CA PRO A 556 -14.11 18.73 0.73
C PRO A 556 -12.82 18.05 1.23
N CYS A 557 -11.76 18.15 0.43
CA CYS A 557 -10.59 17.28 0.45
C CYS A 557 -9.64 17.50 1.67
N HIS A 558 -9.99 16.96 2.85
CA HIS A 558 -9.20 17.16 4.08
C HIS A 558 -8.90 15.93 4.96
N THR A 559 -9.16 14.69 4.53
CA THR A 559 -8.91 13.49 5.36
C THR A 559 -7.44 13.03 5.44
N HIS A 560 -6.53 13.93 5.81
CA HIS A 560 -5.23 13.54 6.38
C HIS A 560 -5.42 13.05 7.83
N LEU A 561 -5.80 11.78 7.98
CA LEU A 561 -6.02 11.14 9.27
C LEU A 561 -4.69 10.84 10.01
N ARG A 562 -4.02 11.89 10.48
CA ARG A 562 -2.89 11.79 11.43
C ARG A 562 -3.38 11.28 12.78
N ALA A 563 -3.35 9.96 12.98
CA ALA A 563 -3.64 9.32 14.26
C ALA A 563 -2.52 9.56 15.30
N ARG A 564 -2.43 10.77 15.85
CA ARG A 564 -1.57 11.07 17.02
C ARG A 564 -2.21 10.56 18.30
N ALA A 565 -1.88 9.33 18.70
CA ALA A 565 -2.22 8.81 20.02
C ALA A 565 -1.35 9.47 21.11
N HIS A 566 -1.89 10.45 21.84
CA HIS A 566 -1.27 11.00 23.05
C HIS A 566 -1.90 10.40 24.31
N THR A 567 -1.35 9.28 24.77
CA THR A 567 -1.73 8.64 26.04
C THR A 567 -1.15 9.40 27.23
N ARG A 568 -1.93 10.33 27.81
CA ARG A 568 -1.70 10.87 29.16
C ARG A 568 -2.83 10.44 30.09
N THR A 569 -2.60 9.38 30.87
CA THR A 569 -3.52 8.91 31.90
C THR A 569 -2.89 9.08 33.28
N ARG A 570 -3.62 9.74 34.19
CA ARG A 570 -3.46 9.57 35.64
C ARG A 570 -4.76 8.98 36.20
N PRO A 571 -4.71 8.06 37.18
CA PRO A 571 -5.87 7.28 37.57
C PRO A 571 -6.70 7.96 38.67
N HIS A 572 -8.00 7.68 38.69
CA HIS A 572 -8.78 7.61 39.94
C HIS A 572 -9.66 6.36 39.94
N THR A 573 -9.69 5.68 41.07
CA THR A 573 -10.34 4.38 41.30
C THR A 573 -11.73 4.54 41.93
N PHE A 574 -12.67 3.65 41.61
CA PHE A 574 -13.71 3.23 42.58
C PHE A 574 -14.08 1.74 42.39
N LYS A 575 -14.84 1.16 43.33
CA LYS A 575 -14.90 -0.29 43.62
C LYS A 575 -16.20 -1.00 43.19
N LEU A 576 -16.13 -2.34 43.13
CA LEU A 576 -17.25 -3.28 42.95
C LEU A 576 -18.13 -3.48 44.20
N THR A 577 -19.40 -3.84 43.95
CA THR A 577 -20.26 -4.82 44.68
C THR A 577 -21.49 -5.15 43.79
N ASP A 578 -22.30 -6.22 43.97
CA ASP A 578 -22.06 -7.67 44.22
C ASP A 578 -23.39 -8.45 44.01
N ALA A 579 -23.39 -9.78 44.15
CA ALA A 579 -24.51 -10.72 44.44
C ALA A 579 -25.43 -11.29 43.31
N HIS A 580 -25.33 -12.63 43.15
CA HIS A 580 -26.39 -13.69 43.20
C HIS A 580 -27.79 -13.54 42.54
N THR A 581 -28.53 -14.58 42.11
CA THR A 581 -28.32 -16.01 41.70
C THR A 581 -29.66 -16.58 41.17
N HIS A 582 -29.68 -17.42 40.13
CA HIS A 582 -30.50 -18.67 40.07
C HIS A 582 -30.29 -19.45 38.74
N THR A 583 -30.63 -20.74 38.74
CA THR A 583 -30.50 -21.68 37.61
C THR A 583 -31.83 -22.32 37.22
N HIS A 584 -32.08 -22.49 35.91
CA HIS A 584 -32.80 -23.64 35.31
C HIS A 584 -32.60 -23.68 33.77
N THR A 585 -33.22 -24.64 33.07
CA THR A 585 -32.58 -25.31 31.93
C THR A 585 -33.31 -25.24 30.57
N LEU A 586 -32.50 -25.35 29.50
CA LEU A 586 -32.77 -25.86 28.13
C LEU A 586 -33.26 -24.95 26.99
N THR A 587 -32.71 -25.29 25.80
CA THR A 587 -33.19 -25.05 24.41
C THR A 587 -33.03 -23.67 23.72
N ASN A 588 -31.79 -23.45 23.24
CA ASN A 588 -31.45 -23.10 21.84
C ASN A 588 -31.78 -21.70 21.26
N ILE A 589 -31.07 -21.36 20.16
CA ILE A 589 -31.20 -20.17 19.28
C ILE A 589 -30.56 -18.85 19.79
N TYR A 590 -29.64 -18.31 18.96
CA TYR A 590 -29.16 -16.92 18.77
C TYR A 590 -29.49 -15.82 19.82
N ILE A 591 -28.47 -15.07 20.27
CA ILE A 591 -28.27 -13.61 20.01
C ILE A 591 -27.04 -13.00 20.74
N HIS A 592 -26.26 -12.19 20.00
CA HIS A 592 -25.38 -11.05 20.36
C HIS A 592 -24.51 -10.99 21.63
N THR A 593 -23.35 -10.33 21.46
CA THR A 593 -22.92 -9.26 22.38
C THR A 593 -22.84 -7.96 21.59
N SER A 594 -23.72 -6.99 21.88
CA SER A 594 -23.79 -5.70 21.17
C SER A 594 -22.95 -4.61 21.84
N ILE A 595 -22.55 -3.61 21.06
CA ILE A 595 -22.63 -2.20 21.49
C ILE A 595 -23.61 -1.49 20.54
N TYR A 596 -24.61 -0.83 21.10
CA TYR A 596 -25.69 -0.11 20.41
C TYR A 596 -25.23 1.32 20.00
N ILE A 597 -25.88 2.04 19.08
CA ILE A 597 -27.19 2.70 19.25
C ILE A 597 -28.02 2.78 17.94
N HIS A 598 -29.32 2.57 18.14
CA HIS A 598 -30.56 2.74 17.33
C HIS A 598 -30.56 3.70 16.11
N ILE A 599 -31.46 3.57 15.11
CA ILE A 599 -32.95 3.68 15.14
C ILE A 599 -33.71 2.50 14.44
N HIS A 600 -35.05 2.48 14.47
CA HIS A 600 -35.94 1.31 14.33
C HIS A 600 -36.93 1.32 13.12
N ILE A 601 -37.12 0.14 12.51
CA ILE A 601 -38.40 -0.49 12.04
C ILE A 601 -39.34 0.26 11.06
N TYR A 602 -39.68 -0.40 9.93
CA TYR A 602 -41.08 -0.75 9.57
C TYR A 602 -41.17 -1.95 8.62
N ILE A 603 -42.33 -2.63 8.59
CA ILE A 603 -42.62 -3.87 7.81
C ILE A 603 -43.88 -3.65 6.96
N TYR A 604 -43.92 -4.19 5.73
CA TYR A 604 -45.16 -4.43 4.96
C TYR A 604 -45.08 -5.70 4.09
N THR A 605 -46.23 -6.27 3.70
CA THR A 605 -46.35 -7.53 2.95
C THR A 605 -47.53 -7.52 1.94
N TYR A 606 -47.54 -8.48 1.00
CA TYR A 606 -48.54 -8.69 -0.08
C TYR A 606 -48.52 -7.64 -1.22
N ALA A 607 -48.98 -7.90 -2.46
CA ALA A 607 -49.71 -9.06 -3.03
C ALA A 607 -49.23 -9.44 -4.47
N CYS A 608 -49.87 -10.42 -5.10
CA CYS A 608 -49.52 -10.95 -6.43
C CYS A 608 -50.55 -10.56 -7.53
N ALA A 609 -50.12 -10.33 -8.77
CA ALA A 609 -50.95 -10.00 -9.93
C ALA A 609 -50.46 -10.68 -11.24
N LYS A 610 -51.28 -10.69 -12.29
CA LYS A 610 -51.15 -11.58 -13.47
C LYS A 610 -50.39 -10.96 -14.66
N ILE A 611 -49.93 -11.85 -15.55
CA ILE A 611 -49.17 -11.57 -16.78
C ILE A 611 -50.07 -11.73 -18.02
N ASP A 612 -49.96 -10.82 -18.98
CA ASP A 612 -50.40 -10.99 -20.37
C ASP A 612 -49.20 -11.30 -21.29
N ILE A 613 -49.40 -12.12 -22.34
CA ILE A 613 -48.31 -12.70 -23.14
C ILE A 613 -48.35 -12.19 -24.60
N MET A 614 -47.21 -11.69 -25.09
CA MET A 614 -46.98 -11.38 -26.50
C MET A 614 -46.11 -12.45 -27.18
N VAL A 615 -46.37 -12.73 -28.47
CA VAL A 615 -45.61 -13.73 -29.25
C VAL A 615 -45.19 -13.14 -30.60
N GLY A 616 -43.90 -13.22 -30.93
CA GLY A 616 -43.33 -12.74 -32.21
C GLY A 616 -43.04 -13.89 -33.18
N VAL A 617 -43.27 -13.70 -34.48
CA VAL A 617 -43.14 -14.75 -35.50
C VAL A 617 -42.22 -14.30 -36.66
N PRO A 618 -41.20 -15.08 -37.06
CA PRO A 618 -40.29 -14.71 -38.15
C PRO A 618 -40.87 -14.96 -39.55
N GLY A 619 -40.60 -14.04 -40.49
CA GLY A 619 -41.08 -14.12 -41.88
C GLY A 619 -40.14 -14.91 -42.82
N LYS A 620 -40.71 -15.71 -43.74
CA LYS A 620 -39.94 -16.54 -44.68
C LYS A 620 -39.20 -15.74 -45.79
N TYR A 621 -38.00 -16.18 -46.13
CA TYR A 621 -37.06 -15.56 -47.09
C TYR A 621 -37.52 -15.57 -48.56
N LYS A 622 -37.13 -14.54 -49.34
CA LYS A 622 -37.31 -14.45 -50.81
C LYS A 622 -36.22 -13.61 -51.51
N GLY A 623 -34.95 -14.06 -51.47
CA GLY A 623 -33.84 -13.48 -52.25
C GLY A 623 -33.12 -12.28 -51.62
N CYS A 624 -31.99 -11.88 -52.23
CA CYS A 624 -31.12 -10.80 -51.75
C CYS A 624 -31.66 -9.40 -52.06
N GLU A 625 -31.26 -8.41 -51.26
CA GLU A 625 -31.91 -7.09 -51.28
C GLU A 625 -31.65 -6.30 -52.57
N THR A 626 -30.45 -6.36 -53.14
CA THR A 626 -30.13 -5.69 -54.41
C THR A 626 -30.96 -6.23 -55.57
N CYS A 627 -31.07 -7.57 -55.70
CA CYS A 627 -31.86 -8.18 -56.76
C CYS A 627 -33.39 -8.05 -56.47
N ARG A 628 -33.81 -7.95 -55.20
CA ARG A 628 -35.19 -7.57 -54.78
C ARG A 628 -35.55 -6.15 -55.18
N ARG A 629 -34.70 -5.15 -54.89
CA ARG A 629 -34.87 -3.74 -55.32
C ARG A 629 -34.98 -3.62 -56.84
N ARG A 630 -34.16 -4.38 -57.57
CA ARG A 630 -34.20 -4.50 -59.04
C ARG A 630 -35.39 -5.32 -59.58
N ARG A 631 -36.20 -5.95 -58.71
CA ARG A 631 -37.33 -6.84 -59.05
C ARG A 631 -36.97 -8.00 -59.99
N VAL A 632 -35.74 -8.49 -59.93
CA VAL A 632 -35.26 -9.65 -60.72
C VAL A 632 -35.14 -10.90 -59.84
N LYS A 633 -35.24 -12.09 -60.45
CA LYS A 633 -35.14 -13.37 -59.72
C LYS A 633 -33.72 -13.54 -59.16
N CYS A 634 -33.59 -13.51 -57.83
CA CYS A 634 -32.35 -13.85 -57.14
C CYS A 634 -32.04 -15.35 -57.33
N SER A 635 -30.77 -15.69 -57.55
CA SER A 635 -30.27 -17.07 -57.66
C SER A 635 -30.06 -17.75 -56.29
N ASN A 636 -29.98 -16.95 -55.22
CA ASN A 636 -29.93 -17.36 -53.80
C ASN A 636 -28.60 -17.98 -53.31
N GLU A 637 -27.51 -17.98 -54.10
CA GLU A 637 -26.18 -18.32 -53.57
C GLU A 637 -25.69 -17.31 -52.53
N ARG A 638 -24.82 -17.77 -51.62
CA ARG A 638 -24.25 -16.97 -50.53
C ARG A 638 -22.71 -17.02 -50.59
N PRO A 639 -22.00 -15.96 -50.14
CA PRO A 639 -22.52 -14.74 -49.52
C PRO A 639 -23.25 -13.80 -50.49
N PHE A 640 -22.97 -13.89 -51.79
CA PHE A 640 -23.48 -13.00 -52.84
C PHE A 640 -24.17 -13.80 -53.94
N CYS A 641 -25.28 -13.28 -54.50
CA CYS A 641 -26.03 -13.98 -55.53
C CYS A 641 -25.45 -13.75 -56.93
N GLN A 642 -25.29 -14.84 -57.69
CA GLN A 642 -24.60 -14.79 -58.97
C GLN A 642 -25.33 -13.96 -60.03
N ASN A 643 -26.67 -13.86 -59.96
CA ASN A 643 -27.47 -12.99 -60.84
C ASN A 643 -27.27 -11.48 -60.60
N CYS A 644 -26.77 -11.09 -59.42
CA CYS A 644 -26.37 -9.71 -59.17
C CYS A 644 -24.92 -9.49 -59.67
N ILE A 645 -23.99 -10.42 -59.36
CA ILE A 645 -22.58 -10.39 -59.81
C ILE A 645 -22.44 -10.38 -61.34
N SER A 646 -23.05 -11.33 -62.05
CA SER A 646 -22.96 -11.47 -63.51
C SER A 646 -23.49 -10.25 -64.27
N SER A 647 -24.33 -9.44 -63.61
CA SER A 647 -24.85 -8.17 -64.12
C SER A 647 -23.98 -6.95 -63.75
N GLY A 648 -22.75 -7.17 -63.32
CA GLY A 648 -21.76 -6.13 -63.00
C GLY A 648 -22.10 -5.30 -61.77
N ARG A 649 -22.74 -5.88 -60.73
CA ARG A 649 -23.21 -5.15 -59.55
C ARG A 649 -22.95 -5.89 -58.24
N THR A 650 -22.51 -5.13 -57.23
CA THR A 650 -22.38 -5.55 -55.82
C THR A 650 -23.71 -6.08 -55.27
N CYS A 651 -23.67 -7.01 -54.31
CA CYS A 651 -24.85 -7.70 -53.78
C CYS A 651 -24.97 -7.52 -52.26
N GLU A 652 -26.04 -6.87 -51.80
CA GLU A 652 -26.22 -6.37 -50.42
C GLU A 652 -26.91 -7.37 -49.46
N GLY A 653 -26.60 -8.67 -49.54
CA GLY A 653 -27.06 -9.65 -48.55
C GLY A 653 -28.58 -9.94 -48.50
N TYR A 654 -29.04 -10.55 -47.39
CA TYR A 654 -30.28 -11.35 -47.33
C TYR A 654 -31.18 -11.13 -46.08
N GLU A 655 -30.91 -10.12 -45.25
CA GLU A 655 -31.49 -10.01 -43.90
C GLU A 655 -32.86 -9.32 -43.82
N ARG A 656 -33.56 -9.50 -42.68
CA ARG A 656 -34.90 -8.97 -42.39
C ARG A 656 -35.16 -8.83 -40.88
N GLU A 657 -35.94 -7.81 -40.51
CA GLU A 657 -36.53 -7.65 -39.17
C GLU A 657 -37.66 -8.64 -38.85
N ARG A 658 -37.98 -8.76 -37.55
CA ARG A 658 -39.16 -9.43 -37.00
C ARG A 658 -40.26 -8.41 -36.67
N VAL A 659 -41.52 -8.84 -36.72
CA VAL A 659 -42.70 -8.01 -36.39
C VAL A 659 -43.54 -8.74 -35.34
N PHE A 660 -44.03 -8.00 -34.35
CA PHE A 660 -44.90 -8.50 -33.27
C PHE A 660 -46.36 -8.14 -33.56
N ILE A 661 -47.29 -8.97 -33.06
CA ILE A 661 -48.74 -8.76 -33.21
C ILE A 661 -49.42 -9.09 -31.88
N THR A 662 -50.23 -8.16 -31.36
CA THR A 662 -51.16 -8.41 -30.26
C THR A 662 -52.51 -8.88 -30.79
N GLY A 663 -53.15 -9.82 -30.09
CA GLY A 663 -54.49 -10.30 -30.40
C GLY A 663 -55.26 -10.61 -29.12
N THR A 664 -56.33 -9.87 -28.87
CA THR A 664 -57.15 -10.04 -27.65
C THR A 664 -58.25 -11.10 -27.85
N PRO A 665 -58.71 -11.77 -26.77
CA PRO A 665 -59.71 -12.83 -26.84
C PRO A 665 -61.02 -12.44 -27.53
N GLU A 666 -61.47 -11.19 -27.41
CA GLU A 666 -62.76 -10.71 -27.97
C GLU A 666 -62.86 -10.89 -29.50
N THR A 667 -61.72 -10.88 -30.22
CA THR A 667 -61.69 -10.83 -31.69
C THR A 667 -61.66 -12.19 -32.39
N LYS A 668 -61.50 -13.29 -31.64
CA LYS A 668 -61.34 -14.67 -32.17
C LYS A 668 -60.31 -14.81 -33.30
N GLY A 669 -59.22 -14.03 -33.25
CA GLY A 669 -58.03 -14.26 -34.09
C GLY A 669 -58.17 -13.85 -35.56
N ARG A 670 -58.64 -12.64 -35.85
CA ARG A 670 -58.49 -12.01 -37.18
C ARG A 670 -57.79 -10.66 -37.09
N VAL A 671 -56.73 -10.49 -37.86
CA VAL A 671 -55.94 -9.25 -37.97
C VAL A 671 -55.81 -8.89 -39.45
N ALA A 672 -55.91 -7.59 -39.80
CA ALA A 672 -55.86 -7.10 -41.18
C ALA A 672 -54.73 -6.06 -41.34
N SER A 673 -54.00 -6.13 -42.47
CA SER A 673 -52.63 -5.60 -42.56
C SER A 673 -52.44 -4.26 -43.30
N HIS A 674 -53.50 -3.50 -43.62
CA HIS A 674 -53.38 -2.23 -44.37
C HIS A 674 -54.40 -1.14 -43.97
N PRO A 675 -54.00 0.16 -43.95
CA PRO A 675 -54.88 1.29 -43.65
C PRO A 675 -55.67 1.82 -44.86
N LYS A 676 -56.67 2.69 -44.61
CA LYS A 676 -57.47 3.44 -45.61
C LYS A 676 -57.17 4.96 -45.58
N LYS A 677 -57.66 5.72 -46.58
CA LYS A 677 -57.28 7.14 -46.85
C LYS A 677 -58.42 8.18 -46.58
N THR A 678 -58.09 9.34 -45.97
CA THR A 678 -58.43 10.79 -46.26
C THR A 678 -59.84 11.19 -46.76
N THR A 679 -60.50 12.37 -46.54
CA THR A 679 -60.27 13.76 -45.99
C THR A 679 -61.62 14.56 -46.07
N PRO A 680 -61.79 15.92 -45.86
CA PRO A 680 -61.14 16.99 -45.04
C PRO A 680 -62.16 17.97 -44.31
N SER A 681 -61.69 19.16 -43.88
CA SER A 681 -62.43 20.43 -43.57
C SER A 681 -63.01 20.61 -42.14
N LYS A 682 -63.18 21.82 -41.53
CA LYS A 682 -63.04 23.24 -41.98
C LYS A 682 -62.76 24.21 -40.77
N LYS A 683 -62.31 25.47 -41.00
CA LYS A 683 -62.09 26.61 -40.02
C LYS A 683 -63.29 27.63 -40.05
N PRO A 684 -63.40 28.78 -39.30
CA PRO A 684 -62.45 29.62 -38.48
C PRO A 684 -63.06 30.09 -37.09
N LYS A 685 -62.84 31.23 -36.35
CA LYS A 685 -61.98 32.48 -36.39
C LYS A 685 -61.98 33.25 -35.01
N ALA A 686 -60.92 34.05 -34.72
CA ALA A 686 -60.85 35.37 -34.01
C ALA A 686 -61.12 35.56 -32.47
N SER A 687 -60.62 36.69 -31.93
CA SER A 687 -60.67 37.24 -30.53
C SER A 687 -61.16 38.72 -30.51
N PRO A 688 -61.49 39.36 -29.36
CA PRO A 688 -60.54 40.22 -28.59
C PRO A 688 -60.84 40.43 -27.06
N SER A 689 -60.24 41.46 -26.42
CA SER A 689 -60.40 41.97 -25.02
C SER A 689 -60.55 43.54 -25.03
N PRO A 690 -60.37 44.38 -23.97
CA PRO A 690 -60.40 44.23 -22.49
C PRO A 690 -61.26 45.32 -21.74
N SER A 691 -61.38 45.26 -20.39
CA SER A 691 -61.93 46.35 -19.53
C SER A 691 -61.36 46.34 -18.08
N VAL A 692 -61.71 47.33 -17.22
CA VAL A 692 -60.86 47.82 -16.10
C VAL A 692 -61.65 48.47 -14.91
N LYS A 693 -61.25 48.18 -13.65
CA LYS A 693 -61.51 48.90 -12.34
C LYS A 693 -62.97 49.02 -11.80
N ALA A 694 -63.26 49.20 -10.50
CA ALA A 694 -62.49 49.17 -9.23
C ALA A 694 -63.44 48.98 -7.98
N ASP A 695 -62.86 49.10 -6.77
CA ASP A 695 -63.44 49.44 -5.45
C ASP A 695 -63.85 48.33 -4.44
N GLU A 696 -63.56 48.63 -3.17
CA GLU A 696 -63.70 47.88 -1.90
C GLU A 696 -64.73 48.62 -0.97
N PRO A 697 -65.13 48.20 0.27
CA PRO A 697 -64.38 47.37 1.23
C PRO A 697 -65.16 46.35 2.12
N GLU A 698 -64.37 45.65 2.95
CA GLU A 698 -64.63 45.14 4.32
C GLU A 698 -65.55 43.92 4.66
N SER A 699 -64.85 42.88 5.15
CA SER A 699 -65.19 42.02 6.32
C SER A 699 -66.14 40.81 6.19
N SER A 700 -65.58 39.60 6.20
CA SER A 700 -65.56 38.70 7.41
C SER A 700 -65.12 37.24 7.09
N SER A 701 -64.43 36.62 8.07
CA SER A 701 -64.17 35.16 8.23
C SER A 701 -63.83 34.29 7.00
N SER A 702 -62.54 33.94 6.90
CA SER A 702 -61.91 33.02 5.95
C SER A 702 -62.34 31.55 6.00
N SER A 703 -62.37 30.87 4.83
CA SER A 703 -61.82 29.50 4.61
C SER A 703 -62.15 28.93 3.21
N ILE A 704 -61.28 29.10 2.20
CA ILE A 704 -61.40 28.45 0.88
C ILE A 704 -60.04 27.96 0.36
N PHE A 705 -60.03 26.75 -0.23
CA PHE A 705 -58.92 26.17 -0.98
C PHE A 705 -58.71 26.85 -2.35
N SER A 706 -57.47 27.21 -2.69
CA SER A 706 -57.00 27.31 -4.08
C SER A 706 -55.50 27.01 -4.14
N GLY A 707 -55.03 26.48 -5.27
CA GLY A 707 -53.71 25.83 -5.37
C GLY A 707 -52.51 26.76 -5.62
N PRO A 708 -51.26 26.24 -5.56
CA PRO A 708 -50.06 27.02 -5.80
C PRO A 708 -50.02 27.60 -7.22
N GLN A 709 -49.69 28.90 -7.31
CA GLN A 709 -49.45 29.58 -8.57
C GLN A 709 -48.06 29.24 -9.13
N LEU A 710 -47.87 29.37 -10.45
CA LEU A 710 -46.53 29.36 -11.02
C LEU A 710 -45.77 30.61 -10.57
N PHE A 711 -44.71 30.43 -9.79
CA PHE A 711 -43.69 31.46 -9.62
C PHE A 711 -42.76 31.46 -10.84
N GLN A 712 -42.46 32.65 -11.37
CA GLN A 712 -41.37 32.80 -12.34
C GLN A 712 -40.02 32.53 -11.67
N PRO A 713 -39.02 32.02 -12.41
CA PRO A 713 -37.66 31.90 -11.89
C PRO A 713 -37.10 33.30 -11.58
N LEU A 714 -36.69 33.52 -10.33
CA LEU A 714 -35.90 34.67 -9.95
C LEU A 714 -34.45 34.44 -10.38
N THR A 715 -33.89 35.43 -11.09
CA THR A 715 -32.46 35.58 -11.37
C THR A 715 -32.00 36.92 -10.82
N PRO A 716 -30.73 37.07 -10.36
CA PRO A 716 -29.61 36.15 -10.55
C PRO A 716 -29.60 34.96 -9.57
N LEU A 717 -28.73 33.98 -9.86
CA LEU A 717 -28.40 32.91 -8.94
C LEU A 717 -27.60 33.50 -7.77
N THR A 718 -28.20 33.55 -6.58
CA THR A 718 -27.55 34.00 -5.34
C THR A 718 -26.44 33.06 -4.89
N SER A 719 -25.63 33.52 -3.93
CA SER A 719 -24.55 32.73 -3.36
C SER A 719 -25.06 31.48 -2.65
N ALA A 720 -24.17 30.56 -2.27
CA ALA A 720 -24.54 29.36 -1.51
C ALA A 720 -25.09 29.64 -0.10
N TRP A 721 -24.97 30.85 0.45
CA TRP A 721 -25.56 31.22 1.73
C TRP A 721 -25.71 32.74 1.86
N ASP A 722 -26.94 33.21 2.07
CA ASP A 722 -27.26 34.61 2.27
C ASP A 722 -28.06 34.73 3.58
N ASP A 723 -27.42 35.12 4.69
CA ASP A 723 -28.07 35.29 6.01
C ASP A 723 -27.66 36.61 6.71
N TYR A 724 -28.56 37.19 7.50
CA TYR A 724 -28.44 38.52 8.11
C TYR A 724 -28.04 38.43 9.59
N VAL A 725 -26.73 38.49 9.85
CA VAL A 725 -26.17 38.42 11.21
C VAL A 725 -25.90 39.81 11.77
N ARG A 726 -26.13 40.00 13.08
CA ARG A 726 -25.86 41.26 13.78
C ARG A 726 -24.47 41.26 14.39
N LEU A 727 -23.60 42.15 13.93
CA LEU A 727 -22.22 42.28 14.41
C LEU A 727 -22.10 43.43 15.42
N THR A 728 -21.48 43.16 16.57
CA THR A 728 -21.27 44.15 17.65
C THR A 728 -19.78 44.44 17.85
N SER A 729 -19.43 45.72 17.92
CA SER A 729 -18.05 46.17 18.16
C SER A 729 -17.70 46.15 19.66
N GLY A 730 -16.90 45.17 20.08
CA GLY A 730 -16.33 45.10 21.43
C GLY A 730 -17.16 44.36 22.47
N ALA A 731 -16.48 43.84 23.49
CA ALA A 731 -17.09 43.12 24.60
C ALA A 731 -17.85 44.09 25.53
N GLN A 732 -19.18 43.91 25.61
CA GLN A 732 -20.15 44.74 26.33
C GLN A 732 -20.42 46.13 25.70
N GLY A 733 -21.68 46.37 25.29
CA GLY A 733 -22.21 47.71 25.02
C GLY A 733 -22.12 48.27 23.58
N GLY A 734 -21.39 47.64 22.67
CA GLY A 734 -21.25 48.12 21.28
C GLY A 734 -22.54 48.11 20.45
N THR A 735 -22.73 49.10 19.57
CA THR A 735 -23.84 49.14 18.62
C THR A 735 -23.81 47.97 17.64
N GLY A 736 -24.97 47.33 17.44
CA GLY A 736 -25.10 46.10 16.65
C GLY A 736 -25.59 46.34 15.22
N PHE A 737 -24.69 46.28 14.24
CA PHE A 737 -24.98 46.51 12.82
C PHE A 737 -25.45 45.22 12.14
N PRO A 738 -26.51 45.26 11.30
CA PRO A 738 -26.84 44.13 10.44
C PRO A 738 -25.80 44.03 9.30
N ALA A 739 -25.28 42.82 9.10
CA ALA A 739 -24.40 42.48 7.99
C ALA A 739 -24.95 41.23 7.28
N LEU A 740 -24.90 41.25 5.94
CA LEU A 740 -25.19 40.06 5.15
C LEU A 740 -23.91 39.22 5.10
N ILE A 741 -24.01 37.96 5.48
CA ILE A 741 -22.89 37.02 5.49
C ILE A 741 -23.04 36.04 4.33
N THR A 742 -21.95 35.90 3.57
CA THR A 742 -21.81 34.93 2.48
C THR A 742 -20.61 34.04 2.76
N ALA A 743 -20.86 32.75 2.96
CA ALA A 743 -19.83 31.76 3.28
C ALA A 743 -19.55 30.85 2.09
N LEU A 744 -18.27 30.71 1.71
CA LEU A 744 -17.84 29.73 0.70
C LEU A 744 -17.70 28.31 1.29
N GLN A 745 -17.37 28.21 2.57
CA GLN A 745 -17.44 26.98 3.39
C GLN A 745 -17.80 27.37 4.82
N THR A 746 -18.72 26.65 5.47
CA THR A 746 -19.28 27.05 6.78
C THR A 746 -19.17 25.93 7.81
N ASN A 747 -18.64 26.20 9.01
CA ASN A 747 -18.81 25.28 10.13
C ASN A 747 -20.27 25.29 10.59
N LEU A 748 -20.90 24.12 10.53
CA LEU A 748 -22.29 23.90 10.95
C LEU A 748 -22.53 24.21 12.44
N GLN A 749 -21.51 24.18 13.30
CA GLN A 749 -21.60 24.62 14.69
C GLN A 749 -21.87 26.13 14.83
N SER A 750 -21.70 26.92 13.77
CA SER A 750 -22.15 28.32 13.71
C SER A 750 -23.65 28.41 13.42
N VAL A 751 -24.20 27.48 12.64
CA VAL A 751 -25.63 27.37 12.30
C VAL A 751 -26.43 26.77 13.47
N ALA A 752 -25.89 25.70 14.08
CA ALA A 752 -26.54 24.90 15.13
C ALA A 752 -26.65 25.57 16.51
N ARG A 753 -26.39 26.88 16.65
CA ARG A 753 -26.47 27.61 17.93
C ARG A 753 -27.89 27.87 18.43
N LEU A 754 -28.91 27.56 17.62
CA LEU A 754 -30.32 27.83 17.88
C LEU A 754 -30.91 27.14 19.13
N GLU A 755 -30.38 25.99 19.57
CA GLU A 755 -30.99 25.23 20.69
C GLU A 755 -30.76 25.84 22.08
N ALA A 756 -29.76 26.72 22.25
CA ALA A 756 -29.30 27.17 23.57
C ALA A 756 -30.23 28.16 24.31
N ALA A 757 -31.37 28.56 23.72
CA ALA A 757 -32.19 29.69 24.16
C ALA A 757 -33.67 29.39 24.44
N VAL A 758 -34.09 28.11 24.49
CA VAL A 758 -35.51 27.72 24.66
C VAL A 758 -35.81 27.12 26.06
N GLY A 759 -34.79 26.97 26.91
CA GLY A 759 -34.92 26.44 28.28
C GLY A 759 -34.98 27.52 29.36
N GLY A 760 -36.10 28.24 29.50
CA GLY A 760 -36.27 29.23 30.57
C GLY A 760 -37.72 29.69 30.79
N GLU A 761 -38.30 29.34 31.94
CA GLU A 761 -39.61 29.85 32.39
C GLU A 761 -39.43 31.26 33.00
N GLY A 762 -40.18 32.27 32.53
CA GLY A 762 -40.05 33.63 33.06
C GLY A 762 -40.80 34.70 32.26
N GLY A 763 -42.10 34.86 32.51
CA GLY A 763 -43.03 35.63 31.66
C GLY A 763 -42.82 37.15 31.56
N GLY A 764 -43.59 37.76 30.65
CA GLY A 764 -43.93 39.19 30.70
C GLY A 764 -43.73 39.98 29.40
N ASP A 765 -44.86 40.31 28.74
CA ASP A 765 -45.04 41.28 27.66
C ASP A 765 -44.23 41.16 26.35
N GLY A 766 -44.85 41.64 25.27
CA GLY A 766 -44.46 41.31 23.90
C GLY A 766 -43.67 42.39 23.17
N SER A 767 -42.53 42.00 22.59
CA SER A 767 -42.11 42.53 21.29
C SER A 767 -41.49 41.41 20.46
N ALA A 768 -41.99 41.21 19.24
CA ALA A 768 -41.52 40.15 18.34
C ALA A 768 -40.23 40.59 17.61
N ALA A 769 -39.13 40.75 18.34
CA ALA A 769 -37.89 41.28 17.80
C ALA A 769 -36.62 40.65 18.42
N GLY A 770 -35.84 39.95 17.60
CA GLY A 770 -34.39 39.80 17.81
C GLY A 770 -33.91 38.57 18.59
N LEU A 771 -34.06 37.37 18.01
CA LEU A 771 -33.27 36.18 18.38
C LEU A 771 -32.14 35.89 17.36
N LEU A 772 -31.41 36.95 16.99
CA LEU A 772 -30.17 36.87 16.20
C LEU A 772 -28.98 36.94 17.15
N SER A 773 -28.29 35.81 17.36
CA SER A 773 -27.11 35.73 18.23
C SER A 773 -25.95 36.53 17.64
N ALA A 774 -25.46 37.55 18.35
CA ALA A 774 -24.34 38.36 17.88
C ALA A 774 -23.03 37.57 17.87
N ILE A 775 -22.31 37.63 16.75
CA ILE A 775 -20.94 37.09 16.62
C ILE A 775 -19.95 38.21 16.91
N GLN A 776 -18.89 37.89 17.66
CA GLN A 776 -17.93 38.85 18.21
C GLN A 776 -16.50 38.37 17.92
N PHE A 777 -15.66 39.27 17.40
CA PHE A 777 -14.31 38.96 16.89
C PHE A 777 -13.23 39.76 17.65
N PRO A 778 -11.99 39.22 17.77
CA PRO A 778 -10.83 39.95 18.31
C PRO A 778 -10.31 41.01 17.32
N PRO A 779 -9.49 41.98 17.77
CA PRO A 779 -8.88 42.99 16.90
C PRO A 779 -7.78 42.39 16.00
N TYR A 780 -7.74 42.86 14.75
CA TYR A 780 -6.86 42.38 13.67
C TYR A 780 -5.55 43.19 13.52
N ALA A 781 -4.49 42.56 12.99
CA ALA A 781 -3.20 43.19 12.70
C ALA A 781 -2.69 42.87 11.28
N ALA A 782 -2.27 43.89 10.53
CA ALA A 782 -1.97 43.79 9.09
C ALA A 782 -0.69 43.03 8.69
N ALA A 783 -0.01 42.37 9.63
CA ALA A 783 1.23 41.60 9.36
C ALA A 783 0.95 40.18 8.81
N GLU A 784 -0.30 39.73 8.85
CA GLU A 784 -0.72 38.33 8.64
C GLU A 784 -0.95 37.96 7.15
N LEU A 785 -0.67 38.87 6.21
CA LEU A 785 -0.95 38.73 4.77
C LEU A 785 0.31 38.42 3.92
N LEU A 786 1.29 37.71 4.46
CA LEU A 786 2.46 37.26 3.69
C LEU A 786 2.18 35.93 2.95
N PRO A 787 2.55 35.79 1.67
CA PRO A 787 2.39 34.54 0.94
C PRO A 787 3.36 33.48 1.47
N VAL A 788 2.81 32.38 1.97
CA VAL A 788 3.61 31.20 2.37
C VAL A 788 4.13 30.51 1.11
N ALA A 789 5.44 30.27 1.07
CA ALA A 789 6.08 29.44 0.06
C ALA A 789 6.28 28.01 0.58
N ASP A 790 6.33 27.07 -0.36
CA ASP A 790 6.53 25.63 -0.24
C ASP A 790 5.42 24.76 0.40
N ASP A 791 4.92 23.87 -0.47
CA ASP A 791 4.24 22.58 -0.31
C ASP A 791 2.84 22.47 0.34
N ALA A 792 2.07 21.52 -0.21
CA ALA A 792 0.66 21.21 0.07
C ALA A 792 -0.38 22.33 -0.23
N PHE A 793 -1.66 21.92 -0.36
CA PHE A 793 -2.80 22.81 -0.63
C PHE A 793 -3.18 23.63 0.62
N GLY A 794 -2.54 24.80 0.81
CA GLY A 794 -2.86 25.78 1.85
C GLY A 794 -3.64 26.98 1.33
N MET A 795 -4.92 26.83 1.00
CA MET A 795 -5.78 27.94 0.52
C MET A 795 -6.95 28.20 1.47
N ASN A 796 -6.68 28.94 2.55
CA ASN A 796 -7.70 29.37 3.50
C ASN A 796 -8.25 30.75 3.11
N ALA A 797 -9.54 30.84 2.79
CA ALA A 797 -10.34 32.07 2.74
C ALA A 797 -11.81 31.68 2.97
N GLN A 798 -12.39 31.98 4.13
CA GLN A 798 -13.56 31.22 4.60
C GLN A 798 -14.85 32.01 4.83
N CYS A 799 -14.85 33.35 4.80
CA CYS A 799 -16.10 34.13 4.86
C CYS A 799 -16.00 35.52 4.22
N PHE A 800 -17.09 35.97 3.60
CA PHE A 800 -17.36 37.36 3.25
C PHE A 800 -18.46 37.95 4.14
N VAL A 801 -18.34 39.23 4.47
CA VAL A 801 -19.27 39.95 5.36
C VAL A 801 -19.55 41.35 4.79
N ARG A 802 -20.75 41.61 4.25
CA ARG A 802 -21.17 42.94 3.75
C ARG A 802 -21.84 43.75 4.87
N GLN A 803 -21.21 44.84 5.31
CA GLN A 803 -21.80 45.75 6.32
C GLN A 803 -22.53 46.92 5.64
N LYS A 804 -23.78 47.21 6.07
CA LYS A 804 -24.57 48.34 5.53
C LYS A 804 -24.09 49.67 6.12
N ALA A 805 -23.93 50.69 5.28
CA ALA A 805 -23.60 52.05 5.71
C ALA A 805 -24.70 52.64 6.62
N THR A 806 -24.30 53.39 7.64
CA THR A 806 -25.14 53.70 8.82
C THR A 806 -26.36 54.60 8.58
N ASN A 807 -26.47 55.25 7.41
CA ASN A 807 -27.61 56.12 7.05
C ASN A 807 -28.19 55.81 5.65
N ALA A 808 -27.98 54.61 5.10
CA ALA A 808 -28.46 54.24 3.78
C ALA A 808 -29.80 53.47 3.85
N GLU A 809 -30.92 54.11 3.54
CA GLU A 809 -32.23 53.43 3.51
C GLU A 809 -32.38 52.52 2.28
N HIS A 810 -31.93 52.97 1.10
CA HIS A 810 -31.84 52.14 -0.12
C HIS A 810 -30.39 51.80 -0.53
N ASP A 811 -30.26 50.90 -1.49
CA ASP A 811 -29.05 50.12 -1.78
C ASP A 811 -27.87 50.98 -2.28
N SER A 812 -26.96 51.32 -1.35
CA SER A 812 -25.78 52.14 -1.66
C SER A 812 -24.52 51.29 -1.86
N THR A 813 -23.69 51.71 -2.81
CA THR A 813 -22.42 51.06 -3.18
C THR A 813 -21.31 51.27 -2.14
N GLU A 814 -21.55 52.05 -1.09
CA GLU A 814 -20.61 52.30 0.04
C GLU A 814 -20.73 51.24 1.15
N SER A 815 -21.01 49.98 0.76
CA SER A 815 -20.97 48.83 1.64
C SER A 815 -19.55 48.27 1.73
N TYR A 816 -18.92 48.34 2.91
CA TYR A 816 -17.60 47.72 3.15
C TYR A 816 -17.73 46.22 3.40
N CYS A 817 -16.62 45.49 3.26
CA CYS A 817 -16.56 44.07 3.60
C CYS A 817 -15.29 43.68 4.34
N ALA A 818 -15.46 42.74 5.27
CA ALA A 818 -14.38 42.02 5.92
C ALA A 818 -14.29 40.60 5.36
N PHE A 819 -13.07 40.16 5.07
CA PHE A 819 -12.73 38.76 4.88
C PHE A 819 -12.40 38.16 6.24
N LEU A 820 -12.77 36.90 6.50
CA LEU A 820 -12.33 36.16 7.68
C LEU A 820 -11.39 35.02 7.27
N PHE A 821 -10.23 35.00 7.93
CA PHE A 821 -9.16 34.03 7.78
C PHE A 821 -8.86 33.43 9.16
N GLU A 822 -8.60 32.12 9.22
CA GLU A 822 -8.05 31.49 10.43
C GLU A 822 -6.53 31.28 10.26
N HIS A 823 -5.77 31.81 11.23
CA HIS A 823 -4.39 31.37 11.46
C HIS A 823 -4.43 30.05 12.23
N ASP A 824 -3.75 29.01 11.72
CA ASP A 824 -3.72 27.69 12.35
C ASP A 824 -3.25 27.83 13.82
N SER A 825 -4.13 27.47 14.75
CA SER A 825 -3.93 27.63 16.18
C SER A 825 -4.41 26.39 16.91
N SER A 826 -3.54 25.83 17.77
CA SER A 826 -3.55 24.42 18.15
C SER A 826 -4.63 23.99 19.16
N GLY A 827 -5.77 24.68 19.18
CA GLY A 827 -6.95 24.37 20.01
C GLY A 827 -8.31 24.50 19.31
N ALA A 828 -8.41 25.09 18.12
CA ALA A 828 -9.69 25.35 17.45
C ALA A 828 -10.00 24.32 16.35
N SER A 829 -10.64 23.20 16.72
CA SER A 829 -11.04 22.16 15.75
C SER A 829 -12.47 22.38 15.24
N TRP A 830 -12.64 23.19 14.20
CA TRP A 830 -13.92 23.48 13.49
C TRP A 830 -14.51 22.28 12.71
N ARG A 831 -14.24 21.05 13.15
CA ARG A 831 -14.56 19.80 12.45
C ARG A 831 -15.93 19.27 12.86
N LEU A 832 -16.82 19.13 11.88
CA LEU A 832 -17.93 18.19 11.96
C LEU A 832 -17.43 16.75 12.14
N THR A 833 -18.15 15.95 12.94
CA THR A 833 -18.17 14.49 12.76
C THR A 833 -19.44 14.10 12.01
N ALA A 834 -19.42 12.95 11.32
CA ALA A 834 -20.62 12.43 10.64
C ALA A 834 -21.79 12.22 11.63
N GLU A 835 -21.51 11.93 12.91
CA GLU A 835 -22.51 11.87 13.98
C GLU A 835 -23.27 13.19 14.15
N GLN A 836 -22.62 14.35 14.02
CA GLN A 836 -23.27 15.67 14.18
C GLN A 836 -24.25 15.94 13.02
N MET A 837 -23.91 15.53 11.80
CA MET A 837 -24.82 15.56 10.65
C MET A 837 -26.02 14.63 10.87
N THR A 838 -25.76 13.37 11.23
CA THR A 838 -26.80 12.36 11.48
C THR A 838 -27.73 12.74 12.63
N ARG A 839 -27.21 13.43 13.67
CA ARG A 839 -27.99 13.88 14.84
C ARG A 839 -28.96 15.03 14.52
N LEU A 840 -28.59 15.95 13.63
CA LEU A 840 -29.46 17.06 13.22
C LEU A 840 -30.53 16.62 12.23
N GLY A 841 -30.21 15.64 11.37
CA GLY A 841 -31.15 15.07 10.40
C GLY A 841 -31.52 16.01 9.25
N PRO A 842 -32.16 15.50 8.19
CA PRO A 842 -32.40 16.27 6.97
C PRO A 842 -33.43 17.40 7.14
N HIS A 843 -34.41 17.26 8.05
CA HIS A 843 -35.42 18.29 8.31
C HIS A 843 -34.81 19.64 8.69
N TYR A 844 -33.69 19.64 9.42
CA TYR A 844 -32.99 20.85 9.86
C TYR A 844 -32.48 21.70 8.68
N PHE A 845 -32.32 21.11 7.50
CA PHE A 845 -31.75 21.76 6.31
C PHE A 845 -32.79 22.05 5.22
N ALA A 846 -34.06 21.66 5.41
CA ALA A 846 -35.12 21.86 4.43
C ALA A 846 -35.48 23.33 4.19
N SER A 847 -35.21 24.21 5.16
CA SER A 847 -35.41 25.68 5.07
C SER A 847 -34.08 26.46 5.02
N PHE A 848 -33.00 25.82 4.60
CA PHE A 848 -31.66 26.44 4.58
C PHE A 848 -31.47 27.35 3.35
N PRO A 849 -30.96 28.59 3.51
CA PRO A 849 -30.69 29.47 2.36
C PRO A 849 -29.81 28.77 1.33
N ASN A 850 -30.32 28.63 0.10
CA ASN A 850 -29.66 27.95 -1.02
C ASN A 850 -29.29 26.47 -0.73
N HIS A 851 -30.18 25.76 -0.01
CA HIS A 851 -30.13 24.32 0.31
C HIS A 851 -29.49 23.42 -0.79
N HIS A 852 -29.72 23.63 -2.10
CA HIS A 852 -29.11 22.85 -3.19
C HIS A 852 -27.60 22.65 -3.00
N PHE A 853 -26.85 23.72 -2.72
CA PHE A 853 -25.39 23.63 -2.53
C PHE A 853 -25.07 22.87 -1.24
N PHE A 854 -25.71 23.26 -0.14
CA PHE A 854 -25.45 22.67 1.17
C PHE A 854 -25.72 21.16 1.18
N VAL A 855 -26.84 20.74 0.58
CA VAL A 855 -27.20 19.33 0.43
C VAL A 855 -26.20 18.63 -0.49
N ARG A 856 -25.76 19.21 -1.63
CA ARG A 856 -24.71 18.60 -2.47
C ARG A 856 -23.40 18.33 -1.71
N VAL A 857 -22.97 19.27 -0.86
CA VAL A 857 -21.70 19.15 -0.10
C VAL A 857 -21.80 18.16 1.06
N TYR A 858 -22.91 18.16 1.81
CA TYR A 858 -23.01 17.39 3.06
C TYR A 858 -23.80 16.08 2.95
N ARG A 859 -24.69 15.91 1.96
CA ARG A 859 -25.42 14.66 1.71
C ARG A 859 -24.50 13.45 1.44
N PRO A 860 -23.35 13.57 0.74
CA PRO A 860 -22.40 12.46 0.61
C PRO A 860 -21.81 11.97 1.94
N VAL A 861 -21.92 12.77 3.02
CA VAL A 861 -21.46 12.43 4.38
C VAL A 861 -22.61 11.86 5.24
N ALA A 862 -23.86 12.02 4.81
CA ALA A 862 -25.07 11.65 5.56
C ALA A 862 -25.82 10.49 4.88
N VAL A 863 -25.47 9.25 5.25
CA VAL A 863 -25.82 8.00 4.53
C VAL A 863 -27.27 7.51 4.76
N ALA A 864 -28.22 8.38 5.14
CA ALA A 864 -29.62 8.00 5.39
C ALA A 864 -30.53 8.34 4.19
N PRO A 865 -31.40 7.42 3.71
CA PRO A 865 -32.24 7.63 2.53
C PRO A 865 -33.12 8.90 2.56
N GLU A 866 -33.51 9.33 3.76
CA GLU A 866 -34.28 10.55 4.03
C GLU A 866 -33.64 11.82 3.44
N TRP A 867 -32.32 11.86 3.27
CA TRP A 867 -31.63 12.99 2.63
C TRP A 867 -31.86 13.10 1.12
N THR A 868 -32.44 12.07 0.51
CA THR A 868 -32.93 12.12 -0.88
C THR A 868 -34.35 12.66 -0.99
N THR A 869 -35.06 12.91 0.12
CA THR A 869 -36.45 13.43 0.10
C THR A 869 -36.57 14.72 0.91
N ILE A 870 -36.36 14.64 2.21
CA ILE A 870 -36.77 15.66 3.19
C ILE A 870 -36.16 17.06 2.97
N PRO A 871 -34.88 17.24 2.56
CA PRO A 871 -34.34 18.57 2.26
C PRO A 871 -34.94 19.22 1.00
N TRP A 872 -35.72 18.46 0.22
CA TRP A 872 -36.29 18.85 -1.07
C TRP A 872 -37.81 19.07 -1.02
N ASP A 873 -38.45 18.86 0.13
CA ASP A 873 -39.91 19.04 0.29
C ASP A 873 -40.35 20.49 0.03
N GLN A 874 -39.45 21.47 0.25
CA GLN A 874 -39.69 22.89 0.02
C GLN A 874 -39.13 23.39 -1.34
N HIS A 875 -38.31 22.58 -2.03
CA HIS A 875 -37.51 23.03 -3.16
C HIS A 875 -37.23 21.91 -4.19
N PRO A 876 -37.57 22.10 -5.49
CA PRO A 876 -37.48 21.04 -6.49
C PRO A 876 -36.03 20.74 -6.89
N LYS A 877 -35.62 19.47 -6.76
CA LYS A 877 -34.33 18.95 -7.24
C LYS A 877 -34.04 19.33 -8.69
N SER A 878 -32.82 19.82 -8.95
CA SER A 878 -32.30 19.92 -10.32
C SER A 878 -31.92 18.54 -10.87
N PRO A 879 -31.72 18.39 -12.20
CA PRO A 879 -31.21 17.14 -12.77
C PRO A 879 -29.86 16.69 -12.18
N LEU A 880 -28.99 17.61 -11.73
CA LEU A 880 -27.73 17.24 -11.06
C LEU A 880 -27.96 16.63 -9.67
N ASP A 881 -28.97 17.12 -8.93
CA ASP A 881 -29.33 16.55 -7.62
C ASP A 881 -29.91 15.13 -7.76
N GLN A 882 -30.71 14.92 -8.81
CA GLN A 882 -31.26 13.62 -9.20
C GLN A 882 -30.17 12.64 -9.62
N LEU A 883 -29.18 13.07 -10.41
CA LEU A 883 -28.01 12.24 -10.75
C LEU A 883 -27.29 11.74 -9.49
N PHE A 884 -27.05 12.66 -8.55
CA PHE A 884 -26.42 12.30 -7.28
C PHE A 884 -27.27 11.35 -6.43
N ASP A 885 -28.60 11.32 -6.55
CA ASP A 885 -29.44 10.35 -5.81
C ASP A 885 -29.22 8.92 -6.32
N ILE A 886 -28.95 8.77 -7.62
CA ILE A 886 -28.65 7.49 -8.25
C ILE A 886 -27.22 7.06 -7.90
N ILE A 887 -26.26 8.00 -7.95
CA ILE A 887 -24.86 7.75 -7.56
C ILE A 887 -24.74 7.31 -6.09
N LEU A 888 -25.55 7.84 -5.17
CA LEU A 888 -25.52 7.45 -3.75
C LEU A 888 -26.00 6.01 -3.47
N GLN A 889 -26.63 5.33 -4.42
CA GLN A 889 -26.98 3.90 -4.30
C GLN A 889 -25.80 2.97 -4.64
N LEU A 890 -24.85 3.44 -5.47
CA LEU A 890 -23.70 2.66 -5.94
C LEU A 890 -22.79 2.09 -4.82
N PRO A 891 -22.46 2.81 -3.73
CA PRO A 891 -21.55 2.31 -2.72
C PRO A 891 -22.05 1.06 -1.99
N ALA A 892 -23.36 0.97 -1.73
CA ALA A 892 -23.98 -0.23 -1.14
C ALA A 892 -23.94 -1.43 -2.11
N ILE A 893 -24.07 -1.17 -3.41
CA ILE A 893 -23.90 -2.18 -4.47
C ILE A 893 -22.43 -2.64 -4.54
N PHE A 894 -21.46 -1.71 -4.51
CA PHE A 894 -20.04 -2.03 -4.51
C PHE A 894 -19.61 -2.81 -3.26
N GLU A 895 -20.13 -2.48 -2.07
CA GLU A 895 -19.87 -3.24 -0.86
C GLU A 895 -20.47 -4.65 -0.91
N GLN A 896 -21.67 -4.82 -1.46
CA GLN A 896 -22.28 -6.14 -1.68
C GLN A 896 -21.49 -6.95 -2.72
N MET A 897 -21.01 -6.31 -3.79
CA MET A 897 -20.13 -6.93 -4.78
C MET A 897 -18.84 -7.44 -4.12
N ASP A 898 -18.14 -6.59 -3.37
CA ASP A 898 -16.91 -6.95 -2.65
C ASP A 898 -17.10 -8.15 -1.72
N ARG A 899 -18.22 -8.18 -0.99
CA ARG A 899 -18.59 -9.32 -0.14
C ARG A 899 -18.78 -10.59 -0.99
N ILE A 900 -19.54 -10.52 -2.09
CA ILE A 900 -19.92 -11.67 -2.92
C ILE A 900 -18.76 -12.23 -3.73
N ILE A 901 -17.89 -11.39 -4.33
CA ILE A 901 -16.79 -11.88 -5.18
C ILE A 901 -15.78 -12.72 -4.39
N HIS A 902 -15.56 -12.40 -3.10
CA HIS A 902 -14.65 -13.14 -2.22
C HIS A 902 -15.26 -14.40 -1.58
N LEU A 903 -16.57 -14.65 -1.70
CA LEU A 903 -17.16 -15.92 -1.28
C LEU A 903 -16.75 -17.05 -2.23
N GLN A 904 -16.61 -18.26 -1.67
CA GLN A 904 -16.39 -19.47 -2.45
C GLN A 904 -17.52 -19.69 -3.46
N ALA A 905 -17.17 -20.10 -4.68
CA ALA A 905 -18.11 -20.33 -5.78
C ALA A 905 -19.06 -21.49 -5.47
N THR A 906 -20.18 -21.15 -4.83
CA THR A 906 -21.25 -22.05 -4.39
C THR A 906 -22.56 -21.65 -5.06
N LEU A 907 -23.55 -22.54 -5.04
CA LEU A 907 -24.90 -22.20 -5.51
C LEU A 907 -25.49 -21.02 -4.71
N ALA A 908 -25.19 -20.94 -3.41
CA ALA A 908 -25.61 -19.82 -2.54
C ALA A 908 -25.01 -18.47 -2.99
N ARG A 909 -23.70 -18.41 -3.25
CA ARG A 909 -23.05 -17.21 -3.83
C ARG A 909 -23.65 -16.86 -5.19
N ARG A 910 -23.89 -17.84 -6.06
CA ARG A 910 -24.47 -17.62 -7.39
C ARG A 910 -25.85 -16.95 -7.29
N THR A 911 -26.69 -17.37 -6.34
CA THR A 911 -27.98 -16.71 -6.06
C THR A 911 -27.81 -15.27 -5.57
N GLN A 912 -26.89 -15.01 -4.62
CA GLN A 912 -26.60 -13.65 -4.15
C GLN A 912 -26.08 -12.74 -5.26
N ALA A 913 -25.25 -13.27 -6.17
CA ALA A 913 -24.75 -12.54 -7.33
C ALA A 913 -25.88 -12.23 -8.33
N GLN A 914 -26.85 -13.14 -8.53
CA GLN A 914 -28.04 -12.88 -9.35
C GLN A 914 -28.97 -11.82 -8.72
N GLU A 915 -29.13 -11.82 -7.40
CA GLU A 915 -29.86 -10.80 -6.65
C GLU A 915 -29.19 -9.42 -6.75
N LEU A 916 -27.86 -9.36 -6.59
CA LEU A 916 -27.12 -8.11 -6.77
C LEU A 916 -27.15 -7.62 -8.24
N LEU A 917 -27.09 -8.52 -9.23
CA LEU A 917 -27.26 -8.14 -10.63
C LEU A 917 -28.65 -7.54 -10.89
N HIS A 918 -29.69 -8.03 -10.22
CA HIS A 918 -31.02 -7.41 -10.29
C HIS A 918 -31.01 -5.97 -9.76
N HIS A 919 -30.38 -5.73 -8.60
CA HIS A 919 -30.22 -4.39 -8.04
C HIS A 919 -29.41 -3.46 -8.96
N CYS A 920 -28.34 -3.96 -9.59
CA CYS A 920 -27.59 -3.21 -10.60
C CYS A 920 -28.49 -2.82 -11.79
N LEU A 921 -29.25 -3.74 -12.36
CA LEU A 921 -30.14 -3.44 -13.50
C LEU A 921 -31.26 -2.44 -13.16
N VAL A 922 -31.72 -2.41 -11.90
CA VAL A 922 -32.66 -1.38 -11.42
C VAL A 922 -31.98 0.00 -11.36
N VAL A 923 -30.75 0.10 -10.86
CA VAL A 923 -30.00 1.36 -10.81
C VAL A 923 -29.57 1.82 -12.22
N GLU A 924 -29.22 0.88 -13.12
CA GLU A 924 -28.93 1.18 -14.52
C GLU A 924 -30.16 1.76 -15.24
N ALA A 925 -31.37 1.23 -14.96
CA ALA A 925 -32.61 1.78 -15.47
C ALA A 925 -32.88 3.22 -14.96
N GLN A 926 -32.54 3.53 -13.70
CA GLN A 926 -32.61 4.91 -13.17
C GLN A 926 -31.66 5.85 -13.92
N PHE A 927 -30.38 5.45 -14.08
CA PHE A 927 -29.41 6.23 -14.87
C PHE A 927 -29.88 6.44 -16.31
N ARG A 928 -30.46 5.41 -16.94
CA ARG A 928 -30.98 5.47 -18.31
C ARG A 928 -32.20 6.39 -18.43
N GLN A 929 -33.10 6.42 -17.46
CA GLN A 929 -34.20 7.38 -17.42
C GLN A 929 -33.67 8.81 -17.25
N TRP A 930 -32.80 9.03 -16.27
CA TRP A 930 -32.18 10.34 -16.03
C TRP A 930 -31.48 10.86 -17.30
N LEU A 931 -30.74 10.00 -18.01
CA LEU A 931 -30.07 10.36 -19.26
C LEU A 931 -31.08 10.78 -20.34
N GLN A 932 -32.19 10.06 -20.50
CA GLN A 932 -33.27 10.42 -21.44
C GLN A 932 -33.96 11.75 -21.09
N GLU A 933 -33.91 12.18 -19.84
CA GLU A 933 -34.44 13.48 -19.39
C GLU A 933 -33.39 14.59 -19.58
N ALA A 934 -32.11 14.33 -19.26
CA ALA A 934 -30.99 15.24 -19.48
C ALA A 934 -30.73 15.58 -20.97
N TYR A 935 -31.10 14.69 -21.90
CA TYR A 935 -31.03 14.94 -23.35
C TYR A 935 -32.26 15.69 -23.93
N ARG A 936 -33.27 16.08 -23.12
CA ARG A 936 -34.41 16.89 -23.60
C ARG A 936 -34.02 18.37 -23.70
N GLY A 937 -33.43 18.73 -24.84
CA GLY A 937 -33.01 20.10 -25.14
C GLY A 937 -34.14 21.14 -25.12
N THR A 938 -33.77 22.40 -24.91
CA THR A 938 -34.62 23.59 -25.07
C THR A 938 -34.64 24.05 -26.54
N GLU A 939 -35.64 24.81 -26.99
CA GLU A 939 -35.80 25.16 -28.42
C GLU A 939 -34.53 25.80 -29.04
N ASP A 940 -33.77 26.60 -28.28
CA ASP A 940 -32.52 27.23 -28.74
C ASP A 940 -31.29 26.29 -28.79
N HIS A 941 -31.32 25.15 -28.09
CA HIS A 941 -30.18 24.23 -27.94
C HIS A 941 -30.65 22.76 -27.97
N PRO A 942 -30.65 22.09 -29.14
CA PRO A 942 -31.21 20.74 -29.30
C PRO A 942 -30.34 19.60 -28.75
N TYR A 943 -29.09 19.87 -28.36
CA TYR A 943 -28.16 18.89 -27.76
C TYR A 943 -27.51 19.49 -26.50
N PRO A 944 -27.28 18.70 -25.43
CA PRO A 944 -26.71 19.20 -24.19
C PRO A 944 -25.21 19.53 -24.30
N PHE A 945 -24.50 18.84 -25.19
CA PHE A 945 -23.11 19.09 -25.55
C PHE A 945 -22.88 18.80 -27.04
N TRP A 946 -21.80 19.35 -27.59
CA TRP A 946 -21.36 19.12 -28.96
C TRP A 946 -19.84 19.01 -29.04
N ALA A 947 -19.34 18.41 -30.12
CA ALA A 947 -17.92 18.41 -30.42
C ALA A 947 -17.49 19.78 -30.96
N GLU A 948 -16.42 20.36 -30.40
CA GLU A 948 -15.81 21.59 -30.90
C GLU A 948 -14.53 21.29 -31.68
N GLU A 949 -14.35 21.95 -32.83
CA GLU A 949 -13.08 21.95 -33.57
C GLU A 949 -11.97 22.58 -32.69
N LEU A 950 -10.80 21.94 -32.61
CA LEU A 950 -9.71 22.30 -31.68
C LEU A 950 -9.29 23.78 -31.73
N ARG A 951 -9.84 24.59 -30.82
CA ARG A 951 -9.51 26.01 -30.61
C ARG A 951 -8.68 26.25 -29.35
N SER A 952 -7.47 25.70 -29.29
CA SER A 952 -6.48 26.11 -28.28
C SER A 952 -5.02 25.92 -28.72
N PRO A 953 -4.13 26.91 -28.52
CA PRO A 953 -2.73 26.85 -28.92
C PRO A 953 -1.87 26.16 -27.84
N GLY A 954 -1.93 24.83 -27.71
CA GLY A 954 -1.25 24.16 -26.59
C GLY A 954 -1.13 22.63 -26.63
N GLY A 955 -0.60 22.07 -27.73
CA GLY A 955 -0.30 20.63 -27.82
C GLY A 955 -1.45 19.77 -28.34
N ALA A 956 -1.12 18.60 -28.91
CA ALA A 956 -2.10 17.69 -29.46
C ALA A 956 -2.86 16.96 -28.34
N ILE A 957 -4.19 17.08 -28.34
CA ILE A 957 -5.07 16.31 -27.45
C ILE A 957 -5.15 14.86 -27.99
N PRO A 958 -4.98 13.82 -27.15
CA PRO A 958 -5.08 12.41 -27.59
C PRO A 958 -6.53 11.94 -27.86
N PHE A 959 -7.48 12.87 -27.97
CA PHE A 959 -8.91 12.63 -28.13
C PHE A 959 -9.42 13.36 -29.38
N ALA A 960 -10.30 12.71 -30.15
CA ALA A 960 -10.65 13.14 -31.51
C ALA A 960 -11.17 14.59 -31.64
N ASN A 961 -11.97 15.06 -30.67
CA ASN A 961 -12.43 16.45 -30.53
C ASN A 961 -12.67 16.74 -29.04
N ALA A 962 -12.63 18.00 -28.62
CA ALA A 962 -13.12 18.42 -27.31
C ALA A 962 -14.66 18.50 -27.29
N TYR A 963 -15.26 18.52 -26.10
CA TYR A 963 -16.70 18.77 -25.91
C TYR A 963 -16.94 20.14 -25.29
N ALA A 964 -17.85 20.89 -25.90
CA ALA A 964 -18.44 22.11 -25.34
C ALA A 964 -19.86 21.82 -24.86
N PHE A 965 -20.23 22.39 -23.71
CA PHE A 965 -21.55 22.22 -23.09
C PHE A 965 -22.42 23.48 -23.25
N LYS A 966 -23.74 23.30 -23.15
CA LYS A 966 -24.69 24.43 -23.08
C LYS A 966 -24.37 25.40 -21.94
N ASP A 967 -24.04 24.87 -20.77
CA ASP A 967 -23.72 25.59 -19.55
C ASP A 967 -22.88 24.71 -18.59
N GLY A 968 -22.27 25.32 -17.56
CA GLY A 968 -21.39 24.62 -16.63
C GLY A 968 -22.08 23.57 -15.74
N VAL A 969 -23.39 23.72 -15.50
CA VAL A 969 -24.18 22.70 -14.76
C VAL A 969 -24.37 21.46 -15.63
N THR A 970 -24.67 21.66 -16.91
CA THR A 970 -24.71 20.59 -17.92
C THR A 970 -23.35 19.92 -18.06
N GLY A 971 -22.26 20.70 -18.07
CA GLY A 971 -20.89 20.17 -18.03
C GLY A 971 -20.64 19.24 -16.84
N LEU A 972 -20.95 19.71 -15.63
CA LEU A 972 -20.83 18.92 -14.40
C LEU A 972 -21.70 17.65 -14.43
N MET A 973 -22.96 17.74 -14.87
CA MET A 973 -23.86 16.59 -15.01
C MET A 973 -23.24 15.47 -15.85
N PHE A 974 -22.71 15.79 -17.02
CA PHE A 974 -22.19 14.77 -17.94
C PHE A 974 -20.85 14.18 -17.47
N VAL A 975 -19.91 14.98 -16.94
CA VAL A 975 -18.64 14.42 -16.41
C VAL A 975 -18.85 13.57 -15.16
N TYR A 976 -19.82 13.91 -14.28
CA TYR A 976 -20.18 13.06 -13.14
C TYR A 976 -20.93 11.79 -13.55
N TYR A 977 -21.77 11.85 -14.59
CA TYR A 977 -22.41 10.66 -15.15
C TYR A 977 -21.37 9.67 -15.69
N TRP A 978 -20.46 10.12 -16.58
CA TRP A 978 -19.41 9.25 -17.11
C TRP A 978 -18.45 8.74 -16.00
N MET A 979 -18.14 9.57 -14.99
CA MET A 979 -17.37 9.17 -13.81
C MET A 979 -18.05 8.03 -13.04
N ALA A 980 -19.38 8.07 -12.88
CA ALA A 980 -20.13 7.04 -12.17
C ALA A 980 -20.26 5.72 -12.95
N MET A 981 -20.35 5.79 -14.28
CA MET A 981 -20.48 4.60 -15.13
C MET A 981 -19.22 3.73 -15.15
N ILE A 982 -18.00 4.31 -15.14
CA ILE A 982 -16.73 3.54 -15.16
C ILE A 982 -16.65 2.46 -14.06
N PRO A 983 -16.83 2.77 -12.75
CA PRO A 983 -16.81 1.74 -11.70
C PRO A 983 -18.10 0.90 -11.68
N PHE A 984 -19.24 1.44 -12.13
CA PHE A 984 -20.51 0.71 -12.14
C PHE A 984 -20.56 -0.39 -13.19
N HIS A 985 -20.06 -0.13 -14.39
CA HIS A 985 -19.97 -1.10 -15.47
C HIS A 985 -18.99 -2.24 -15.10
N ARG A 986 -17.80 -1.91 -14.58
CA ARG A 986 -16.86 -2.90 -14.00
C ARG A 986 -17.50 -3.76 -12.89
N CYS A 987 -18.35 -3.18 -12.05
CA CYS A 987 -19.10 -3.94 -11.03
C CYS A 987 -20.06 -4.96 -11.68
N ILE A 988 -20.84 -4.54 -12.69
CA ILE A 988 -21.74 -5.44 -13.43
C ILE A 988 -20.97 -6.58 -14.11
N GLU A 989 -19.81 -6.29 -14.73
CA GLU A 989 -18.92 -7.32 -15.29
C GLU A 989 -18.46 -8.33 -14.24
N HIS A 990 -17.95 -7.86 -13.09
CA HIS A 990 -17.48 -8.74 -12.00
C HIS A 990 -18.61 -9.60 -11.43
N ILE A 991 -19.82 -9.04 -11.26
CA ILE A 991 -21.00 -9.80 -10.82
C ILE A 991 -21.37 -10.87 -11.86
N HIS A 992 -21.39 -10.51 -13.14
CA HIS A 992 -21.66 -11.45 -14.23
C HIS A 992 -20.64 -12.59 -14.26
N MET A 993 -19.34 -12.29 -14.15
CA MET A 993 -18.29 -13.31 -14.03
C MET A 993 -18.47 -14.19 -12.78
N ALA A 994 -18.88 -13.61 -11.64
CA ALA A 994 -19.13 -14.34 -10.40
C ALA A 994 -20.34 -15.31 -10.49
N ILE A 995 -21.37 -14.98 -11.29
CA ILE A 995 -22.50 -15.86 -11.59
C ILE A 995 -22.04 -17.07 -12.41
N PHE A 996 -21.29 -16.83 -13.47
CA PHE A 996 -20.85 -17.85 -14.43
C PHE A 996 -19.59 -18.62 -14.00
N GLN A 997 -19.04 -18.34 -12.83
CA GLN A 997 -17.96 -19.14 -12.24
C GLN A 997 -18.45 -20.58 -11.97
N PRO A 998 -17.65 -21.63 -12.25
CA PRO A 998 -17.98 -23.01 -11.89
C PRO A 998 -18.18 -23.16 -10.38
N VAL A 999 -19.22 -23.91 -9.98
CA VAL A 999 -19.56 -24.12 -8.56
C VAL A 999 -18.96 -25.40 -8.00
N VAL A 1000 -18.58 -25.38 -6.72
CA VAL A 1000 -17.90 -26.49 -6.02
C VAL A 1000 -18.86 -27.50 -5.39
N ASP A 1001 -20.13 -27.14 -5.20
CA ASP A 1001 -21.11 -27.81 -4.35
C ASP A 1001 -22.14 -28.67 -5.13
N ALA A 1002 -22.12 -28.67 -6.47
CA ALA A 1002 -22.99 -29.49 -7.30
C ALA A 1002 -22.34 -29.87 -8.66
N TYR A 1003 -22.90 -30.89 -9.33
CA TYR A 1003 -22.42 -31.48 -10.59
C TYR A 1003 -21.82 -30.45 -11.58
N PRO A 1004 -20.57 -30.67 -12.09
CA PRO A 1004 -19.76 -29.64 -12.78
C PRO A 1004 -20.29 -29.18 -14.16
N ASN A 1005 -21.47 -29.64 -14.58
CA ASN A 1005 -22.10 -29.27 -15.85
C ASN A 1005 -23.45 -28.53 -15.68
N MET A 1006 -23.89 -28.20 -14.46
CA MET A 1006 -25.09 -27.35 -14.27
C MET A 1006 -24.78 -25.87 -14.47
N TRP A 1007 -24.94 -25.46 -15.74
CA TRP A 1007 -25.10 -24.08 -16.18
C TRP A 1007 -26.60 -23.76 -16.24
N PRO A 1008 -27.23 -23.21 -15.19
CA PRO A 1008 -28.57 -22.66 -15.32
C PRO A 1008 -28.50 -21.44 -16.25
N GLU A 1009 -29.37 -21.39 -17.27
CA GLU A 1009 -29.59 -20.16 -18.02
C GLU A 1009 -30.04 -19.06 -17.06
N LEU A 1010 -29.48 -17.85 -17.19
CA LEU A 1010 -29.97 -16.71 -16.43
C LEU A 1010 -31.45 -16.45 -16.78
N PRO A 1011 -32.30 -16.08 -15.81
CA PRO A 1011 -33.65 -15.58 -16.10
C PRO A 1011 -33.59 -14.46 -17.15
N PRO A 1012 -34.53 -14.36 -18.11
CA PRO A 1012 -34.48 -13.35 -19.17
C PRO A 1012 -34.39 -11.89 -18.69
N SER A 1013 -34.79 -11.61 -17.45
CA SER A 1013 -34.65 -10.30 -16.78
C SER A 1013 -33.24 -9.99 -16.27
N LEU A 1014 -32.33 -10.97 -16.27
CA LEU A 1014 -30.92 -10.86 -15.87
C LEU A 1014 -29.95 -11.20 -17.03
N GLN A 1015 -30.47 -11.53 -18.22
CA GLN A 1015 -29.65 -11.75 -19.42
C GLN A 1015 -29.17 -10.41 -19.95
N ILE A 1016 -27.89 -10.10 -19.71
CA ILE A 1016 -27.20 -8.90 -20.20
C ILE A 1016 -26.26 -9.27 -21.37
N ASP A 1017 -25.81 -8.26 -22.12
CA ASP A 1017 -24.63 -8.40 -22.99
C ASP A 1017 -23.41 -7.80 -22.27
N PRO A 1018 -22.42 -8.62 -21.83
CA PRO A 1018 -21.23 -8.12 -21.14
C PRO A 1018 -20.42 -7.12 -21.97
N VAL A 1019 -20.50 -7.18 -23.30
CA VAL A 1019 -19.76 -6.27 -24.20
C VAL A 1019 -20.26 -4.82 -24.05
N HIS A 1020 -21.50 -4.60 -23.59
CA HIS A 1020 -22.03 -3.26 -23.36
C HIS A 1020 -21.27 -2.50 -22.25
N TYR A 1021 -20.72 -3.22 -21.27
CA TYR A 1021 -20.07 -2.67 -20.07
C TYR A 1021 -18.55 -2.48 -20.26
N GLN A 1022 -18.00 -2.89 -21.41
CA GLN A 1022 -16.58 -2.74 -21.79
C GLN A 1022 -16.26 -1.34 -22.37
N ASP A 1023 -17.15 -0.36 -22.17
CA ASP A 1023 -17.09 1.00 -22.70
C ASP A 1023 -16.19 1.96 -21.88
N GLY A 1024 -15.58 1.49 -20.79
CA GLY A 1024 -14.84 2.32 -19.83
C GLY A 1024 -13.78 3.27 -20.44
N ARG A 1025 -13.15 2.90 -21.56
CA ARG A 1025 -12.20 3.79 -22.27
C ARG A 1025 -12.90 4.92 -23.03
N GLU A 1026 -14.10 4.68 -23.56
CA GLU A 1026 -14.91 5.75 -24.16
C GLU A 1026 -15.47 6.67 -23.07
N LEU A 1027 -15.94 6.14 -21.93
CA LEU A 1027 -16.37 6.94 -20.78
C LEU A 1027 -15.22 7.82 -20.24
N ALA A 1028 -14.03 7.25 -20.04
CA ALA A 1028 -12.85 7.99 -19.58
C ALA A 1028 -12.40 9.04 -20.61
N ALA A 1029 -12.48 8.75 -21.91
CA ALA A 1029 -12.23 9.73 -22.96
C ALA A 1029 -13.28 10.86 -22.94
N ASN A 1030 -14.57 10.56 -22.75
CA ASN A 1030 -15.65 11.55 -22.70
C ASN A 1030 -15.49 12.53 -21.52
N ILE A 1031 -15.06 12.04 -20.34
CA ILE A 1031 -14.63 12.91 -19.24
C ILE A 1031 -13.54 13.88 -19.72
N CYS A 1032 -12.45 13.34 -20.28
CA CYS A 1032 -11.33 14.18 -20.72
C CYS A 1032 -11.72 15.21 -21.80
N ARG A 1033 -12.58 14.84 -22.75
CA ARG A 1033 -13.11 15.75 -23.77
C ARG A 1033 -13.89 16.92 -23.16
N GLY A 1034 -14.62 16.69 -22.07
CA GLY A 1034 -15.43 17.72 -21.40
C GLY A 1034 -14.71 18.53 -20.31
N LEU A 1035 -13.61 18.04 -19.76
CA LEU A 1035 -12.97 18.64 -18.58
C LEU A 1035 -12.58 20.11 -18.74
N ASP A 1036 -12.07 20.54 -19.90
CA ASP A 1036 -11.71 21.95 -20.12
C ASP A 1036 -12.94 22.87 -20.25
N SER A 1037 -13.97 22.48 -21.01
CA SER A 1037 -15.20 23.31 -21.13
C SER A 1037 -15.94 23.42 -19.79
N ALA A 1038 -15.94 22.35 -19.00
CA ALA A 1038 -16.45 22.39 -17.63
C ALA A 1038 -15.59 23.28 -16.71
N LEU A 1039 -14.26 23.28 -16.88
CA LEU A 1039 -13.34 24.13 -16.11
C LEU A 1039 -13.48 25.61 -16.47
N ASP A 1040 -13.72 25.95 -17.74
CA ASP A 1040 -13.90 27.32 -18.19
C ASP A 1040 -15.24 27.90 -17.72
N SER A 1041 -16.30 27.10 -17.73
CA SER A 1041 -17.66 27.52 -17.34
C SER A 1041 -17.97 27.41 -15.83
N THR A 1042 -17.22 26.63 -15.05
CA THR A 1042 -17.45 26.50 -13.60
C THR A 1042 -16.79 27.63 -12.77
N VAL A 1043 -17.48 28.03 -11.70
CA VAL A 1043 -16.92 28.80 -10.57
C VAL A 1043 -16.47 27.88 -9.42
N GLN A 1044 -16.74 26.58 -9.51
CA GLN A 1044 -16.39 25.52 -8.56
C GLN A 1044 -15.47 24.51 -9.28
N PRO A 1045 -14.16 24.82 -9.41
CA PRO A 1045 -13.21 23.94 -10.11
C PRO A 1045 -12.94 22.64 -9.33
N ASP A 1046 -13.08 22.67 -8.01
CA ASP A 1046 -12.93 21.53 -7.10
C ASP A 1046 -13.83 20.34 -7.46
N LEU A 1047 -15.05 20.58 -7.96
CA LEU A 1047 -15.95 19.52 -8.44
C LEU A 1047 -15.39 18.70 -9.62
N LEU A 1048 -14.38 19.20 -10.33
CA LEU A 1048 -13.75 18.46 -11.43
C LEU A 1048 -12.67 17.47 -10.95
N LEU A 1049 -12.28 17.51 -9.66
CA LEU A 1049 -11.29 16.60 -9.09
C LEU A 1049 -11.75 15.13 -9.12
N GLY A 1050 -13.02 14.85 -8.84
CA GLY A 1050 -13.59 13.50 -8.88
C GLY A 1050 -13.50 12.88 -10.28
N PRO A 1051 -14.16 13.46 -11.30
CA PRO A 1051 -14.10 12.99 -12.68
C PRO A 1051 -12.67 12.87 -13.22
N MET A 1052 -11.82 13.87 -13.01
CA MET A 1052 -10.40 13.84 -13.40
C MET A 1052 -9.64 12.67 -12.75
N THR A 1053 -9.89 12.41 -11.46
CA THR A 1053 -9.18 11.34 -10.73
C THR A 1053 -9.63 9.95 -11.21
N VAL A 1054 -10.93 9.73 -11.44
CA VAL A 1054 -11.44 8.45 -11.97
C VAL A 1054 -10.92 8.19 -13.39
N ALA A 1055 -10.88 9.20 -14.26
CA ALA A 1055 -10.26 9.06 -15.58
C ALA A 1055 -8.76 8.76 -15.49
N MET A 1056 -8.02 9.46 -14.62
CA MET A 1056 -6.59 9.27 -14.40
C MET A 1056 -6.27 7.87 -13.87
N ASP A 1057 -7.01 7.37 -12.88
CA ASP A 1057 -6.81 6.02 -12.35
C ASP A 1057 -7.21 4.95 -13.38
N PHE A 1058 -8.29 5.16 -14.17
CA PHE A 1058 -8.63 4.27 -15.28
C PHE A 1058 -7.50 4.14 -16.30
N TYR A 1059 -6.90 5.25 -16.75
CA TYR A 1059 -5.79 5.18 -17.71
C TYR A 1059 -4.51 4.59 -17.09
N ARG A 1060 -4.31 4.72 -15.77
CA ARG A 1060 -3.24 4.01 -15.05
C ARG A 1060 -3.44 2.50 -15.03
N ASP A 1061 -4.67 2.01 -14.84
CA ASP A 1061 -4.99 0.58 -14.96
C ASP A 1061 -4.67 0.07 -16.37
N VAL A 1062 -5.09 0.81 -17.41
CA VAL A 1062 -4.82 0.48 -18.81
C VAL A 1062 -3.30 0.43 -19.07
N ASN A 1063 -2.55 1.44 -18.63
CA ASN A 1063 -1.10 1.48 -18.79
C ASN A 1063 -0.40 0.32 -18.05
N ALA A 1064 -0.85 -0.03 -16.83
CA ALA A 1064 -0.33 -1.17 -16.08
C ALA A 1064 -0.62 -2.52 -16.77
N ALA A 1065 -1.76 -2.64 -17.46
CA ALA A 1065 -2.17 -3.86 -18.15
C ALA A 1065 -1.62 -4.01 -19.59
N SER A 1066 -1.38 -2.90 -20.31
CA SER A 1066 -1.09 -2.94 -21.76
C SER A 1066 -0.07 -1.92 -22.28
N GLN A 1067 0.51 -1.07 -21.42
CA GLN A 1067 1.40 0.05 -21.79
C GLN A 1067 0.75 1.13 -22.70
N ASP A 1068 -0.58 1.09 -22.85
CA ASP A 1068 -1.40 2.07 -23.56
C ASP A 1068 -1.92 3.15 -22.56
N GLY A 1069 -2.53 4.25 -23.03
CA GLY A 1069 -3.08 5.29 -22.15
C GLY A 1069 -2.07 6.34 -21.65
N VAL A 1070 -0.79 6.23 -22.03
CA VAL A 1070 0.29 7.12 -21.55
C VAL A 1070 0.08 8.59 -21.98
N LEU A 1071 -0.47 8.82 -23.18
CA LEU A 1071 -0.74 10.18 -23.67
C LEU A 1071 -1.90 10.82 -22.91
N GLU A 1072 -2.92 10.02 -22.59
CA GLU A 1072 -4.08 10.41 -21.79
C GLU A 1072 -3.68 10.77 -20.35
N ILE A 1073 -2.78 10.00 -19.72
CA ILE A 1073 -2.18 10.32 -18.41
C ILE A 1073 -1.44 11.66 -18.47
N LEU A 1074 -0.55 11.85 -19.45
CA LEU A 1074 0.21 13.10 -19.61
C LEU A 1074 -0.70 14.31 -19.86
N TRP A 1075 -1.79 14.12 -20.61
CA TRP A 1075 -2.79 15.17 -20.83
C TRP A 1075 -3.55 15.52 -19.54
N LEU A 1076 -3.91 14.53 -18.72
CA LEU A 1076 -4.58 14.74 -17.43
C LEU A 1076 -3.68 15.41 -16.39
N ASP A 1077 -2.39 15.07 -16.33
CA ASP A 1077 -1.41 15.81 -15.51
C ASP A 1077 -1.19 17.25 -16.04
N GLY A 1078 -1.38 17.47 -17.35
CA GLY A 1078 -1.50 18.81 -17.94
C GLY A 1078 -2.77 19.55 -17.52
N PHE A 1079 -3.92 18.87 -17.50
CA PHE A 1079 -5.19 19.42 -17.03
C PHE A 1079 -5.13 19.82 -15.55
N LYS A 1080 -4.50 19.00 -14.69
CA LYS A 1080 -4.27 19.31 -13.28
C LYS A 1080 -3.58 20.67 -13.06
N LYS A 1081 -2.69 21.08 -13.96
CA LYS A 1081 -2.05 22.41 -13.94
C LYS A 1081 -3.01 23.53 -14.37
N ARG A 1082 -3.87 23.30 -15.36
CA ARG A 1082 -4.93 24.25 -15.78
C ARG A 1082 -5.98 24.44 -14.68
N LEU A 1083 -6.39 23.34 -14.05
CA LEU A 1083 -7.28 23.31 -12.88
C LEU A 1083 -6.73 24.17 -11.72
N TRP A 1084 -5.45 24.00 -11.38
CA TRP A 1084 -4.78 24.81 -10.36
C TRP A 1084 -4.67 26.28 -10.76
N ALA A 1085 -4.32 26.57 -12.02
CA ALA A 1085 -4.27 27.94 -12.53
C ALA A 1085 -5.65 28.64 -12.53
N LYS A 1086 -6.74 27.92 -12.81
CA LYS A 1086 -8.12 28.44 -12.67
C LYS A 1086 -8.44 28.77 -11.21
N ALA A 1087 -8.15 27.86 -10.29
CA ALA A 1087 -8.37 28.08 -8.85
C ALA A 1087 -7.57 29.30 -8.34
N GLN A 1088 -6.30 29.41 -8.73
CA GLN A 1088 -5.48 30.59 -8.46
C GLN A 1088 -6.07 31.86 -9.07
N ALA A 1089 -6.48 31.84 -10.35
CA ALA A 1089 -7.04 33.00 -11.02
C ALA A 1089 -8.34 33.49 -10.34
N VAL A 1090 -9.23 32.58 -9.93
CA VAL A 1090 -10.42 32.90 -9.12
C VAL A 1090 -10.00 33.56 -7.80
N THR A 1091 -9.04 32.97 -7.07
CA THR A 1091 -8.55 33.55 -5.81
C THR A 1091 -7.89 34.92 -6.01
N SER A 1092 -7.07 35.11 -7.04
CA SER A 1092 -6.43 36.39 -7.34
C SER A 1092 -7.43 37.46 -7.79
N VAL A 1093 -8.51 37.10 -8.51
CA VAL A 1093 -9.60 38.02 -8.82
C VAL A 1093 -10.31 38.46 -7.54
N LEU A 1094 -10.59 37.55 -6.61
CA LEU A 1094 -11.19 37.85 -5.30
C LEU A 1094 -10.26 38.66 -4.38
N GLN A 1095 -8.94 38.55 -4.53
CA GLN A 1095 -7.94 39.31 -3.78
C GLN A 1095 -7.63 40.70 -4.37
N ALA A 1096 -7.75 40.88 -5.70
CA ALA A 1096 -7.28 42.09 -6.40
C ALA A 1096 -8.34 43.19 -6.55
N HIS A 1097 -9.64 42.86 -6.47
CA HIS A 1097 -10.75 43.81 -6.60
C HIS A 1097 -11.27 44.24 -5.23
N LYS A 1098 -11.78 45.47 -5.13
CA LYS A 1098 -12.50 45.87 -3.91
C LYS A 1098 -13.82 45.13 -3.85
N TRP A 1099 -14.33 44.88 -2.65
CA TRP A 1099 -15.59 44.17 -2.48
C TRP A 1099 -16.78 44.83 -3.20
N SER A 1100 -16.84 46.17 -3.22
CA SER A 1100 -17.86 46.93 -3.96
C SER A 1100 -17.67 46.93 -5.49
N GLU A 1101 -16.67 46.23 -6.00
CA GLU A 1101 -16.42 45.90 -7.41
C GLU A 1101 -16.71 44.41 -7.66
N VAL A 1102 -16.33 43.51 -6.73
CA VAL A 1102 -16.68 42.08 -6.74
C VAL A 1102 -18.20 41.86 -6.66
N ALA A 1103 -18.90 42.53 -5.74
CA ALA A 1103 -20.34 42.40 -5.51
C ALA A 1103 -21.22 43.10 -6.58
N LYS A 1104 -20.69 43.25 -7.80
CA LYS A 1104 -21.39 43.74 -9.01
C LYS A 1104 -21.34 42.74 -10.18
N PHE A 1105 -20.63 41.63 -10.00
CA PHE A 1105 -20.62 40.46 -10.87
C PHE A 1105 -21.52 39.37 -10.28
#